data_AF-A0A1G1WZI0-F1
#
_entry.id   AF-A0A1G1WZI0-F1
#
_cell.length_a   1.000
_cell.length_b   1.000
_cell.length_c   1.000
_cell.angle_alpha   90.00
_cell.angle_beta   90.00
_cell.angle_gamma   90.00
#
_symmetry.space_group_name_H-M   'P 1'
#
loop_
_entity.id
_entity.type
_entity.pdbx_description
1 polymer ?
#
loop_
_entity_poly.entity_id
_entity_poly.type
_entity_poly.pdbx_seq_one_letter_code
_entity_poly.pdbx_strand_id
1 'polypeptide(L)'
;MQKRYWFLIVSIMGAMLLPFLPVSYRSVVREGTDRFEAHYPLWGNRSRSFTLTPSSPITSIGLIAVNLRRSPVLAPLHVSVTQPNGGEIFSIDMPIAGDADDGFTWIRFPHAIKNTVGSVDITITAPAAQRSSAIGIRFDTDSGELALALKERVPLWEYILRWDAANPERAQKINITVIGGLLFAFLLWVIDVLLTSPSPSFVRRGSWRGLVWILSLALLFLSVVIIRIPLAHSIDSAYGGDAFNYLLKSRAWIDGQDPFAADVRKAPLYSLLILPGLANIFDAVAVERWVSMLAAAGCSVLVALFLNRLGIPQTLALAGGVLLAVNRDFQFESVQGLANTTFTFFVLFAGYLFIRGKTYLLSIASGLALLTRYEGGIVAAILLPSSILMHRLRGQAVIRVLLPIGILALIPFVFFPLTHSLGVRTLSDIQSDDGLYLAYSLDDFASNAKALRTWFGRLWMLTPNLDDPFIQIVSTLTVVGLAVGSIRYARLCIPLIAMLAAHTVFITAILPKDRYYLPLIPYIAIAIIGGLYALLYRKNKAFRIGTVLCVSFLIAFVYGDATQALSGQVSDYNEKSVGQTVLLHASQAAKKLSGVVAVAEGSDLQTRAYLPSSRVVIAPDSLRDVDSQLELLRKNNVSCIINTTENPYFTKVIAQRGDLFEEIAIFKTKWGDDTATLYRLKPI
;
A
#
# COMPACT_ATOMS: atom_id res chain seq x y z
N MET A 1 46.86 -5.79 -7.57
CA MET A 1 46.21 -4.60 -6.98
C MET A 1 45.55 -3.69 -8.02
N GLN A 2 46.18 -3.41 -9.17
CA GLN A 2 45.69 -2.45 -10.18
C GLN A 2 44.25 -2.64 -10.68
N LYS A 3 43.78 -3.86 -10.99
CA LYS A 3 42.39 -4.09 -11.47
C LYS A 3 41.28 -3.62 -10.50
N ARG A 4 41.57 -3.45 -9.21
CA ARG A 4 40.58 -3.06 -8.18
C ARG A 4 40.36 -1.55 -8.10
N TYR A 5 41.37 -0.74 -8.41
CA TYR A 5 41.27 0.72 -8.44
C TYR A 5 40.56 1.19 -9.71
N TRP A 6 40.75 0.50 -10.83
CA TRP A 6 40.04 0.79 -12.08
C TRP A 6 38.52 0.76 -11.93
N PHE A 7 37.95 -0.24 -11.24
CA PHE A 7 36.49 -0.27 -11.02
C PHE A 7 36.01 0.88 -10.15
N LEU A 8 36.74 1.25 -9.09
CA LEU A 8 36.37 2.38 -8.25
C LEU A 8 36.44 3.70 -9.02
N ILE A 9 37.50 3.90 -9.81
CA ILE A 9 37.68 5.06 -10.67
C ILE A 9 36.56 5.11 -11.72
N VAL A 10 36.25 4.00 -12.39
CA VAL A 10 35.15 3.92 -13.36
C VAL A 10 33.79 4.19 -12.71
N SER A 11 33.54 3.70 -11.48
CA SER A 11 32.29 4.01 -10.76
C SER A 11 32.20 5.48 -10.34
N ILE A 12 33.30 6.07 -9.87
CA ILE A 12 33.37 7.50 -9.52
C ILE A 12 33.20 8.36 -10.77
N MET A 13 33.90 8.02 -11.86
CA MET A 13 33.74 8.69 -13.15
C MET A 13 32.33 8.53 -13.69
N GLY A 14 31.73 7.34 -13.60
CA GLY A 14 30.34 7.10 -13.99
C GLY A 14 29.36 7.95 -13.16
N ALA A 15 29.57 8.06 -11.86
CA ALA A 15 28.78 8.91 -10.97
C ALA A 15 28.99 10.41 -11.26
N MET A 16 30.21 10.82 -11.62
CA MET A 16 30.52 12.21 -12.02
C MET A 16 29.98 12.56 -13.41
N LEU A 17 29.84 11.58 -14.31
CA LEU A 17 29.28 11.76 -15.65
C LEU A 17 27.74 11.73 -15.65
N LEU A 18 27.12 11.08 -14.67
CA LEU A 18 25.67 10.96 -14.50
C LEU A 18 24.92 12.31 -14.57
N PRO A 19 25.36 13.37 -13.86
CA PRO A 19 24.76 14.70 -13.95
C PRO A 19 24.76 15.29 -15.37
N PHE A 20 25.66 14.84 -16.24
CA PHE A 20 25.79 15.33 -17.62
C PHE A 20 25.04 14.46 -18.63
N LEU A 21 24.41 13.35 -18.20
CA LEU A 21 23.59 12.54 -19.10
C LEU A 21 22.38 13.35 -19.57
N PRO A 22 22.11 13.40 -20.89
CA PRO A 22 20.96 14.11 -21.42
C PRO A 22 19.67 13.36 -21.07
N VAL A 23 18.74 14.04 -20.40
CA VAL A 23 17.42 13.54 -20.05
C VAL A 23 16.34 14.39 -20.70
N SER A 24 15.15 13.81 -20.91
CA SER A 24 14.01 14.56 -21.46
C SER A 24 13.31 15.32 -20.34
N TYR A 25 13.31 16.65 -20.42
CA TYR A 25 12.57 17.52 -19.52
C TYR A 25 11.30 18.04 -20.21
N ARG A 26 10.16 17.98 -19.51
CA ARG A 26 8.92 18.61 -19.97
C ARG A 26 8.84 19.99 -19.35
N SER A 27 8.94 21.02 -20.17
CA SER A 27 8.73 22.41 -19.77
C SER A 27 7.37 22.87 -20.27
N VAL A 28 6.46 23.23 -19.36
CA VAL A 28 5.24 23.93 -19.75
C VAL A 28 5.61 25.39 -19.88
N VAL A 29 5.61 25.91 -21.11
CA VAL A 29 5.92 27.32 -21.37
C VAL A 29 4.70 28.15 -20.98
N ARG A 30 3.51 27.73 -21.43
CA ARG A 30 2.20 28.31 -21.10
C ARG A 30 1.09 27.28 -21.20
N GLU A 31 0.16 27.28 -20.26
CA GLU A 31 -1.04 26.41 -20.30
C GLU A 31 -2.18 27.04 -21.12
N GLY A 32 -2.17 28.36 -21.31
CA GLY A 32 -3.25 29.11 -21.92
C GLY A 32 -4.46 29.26 -21.00
N THR A 33 -5.50 29.94 -21.48
CA THR A 33 -6.74 30.14 -20.73
C THR A 33 -7.74 29.06 -21.10
N ASP A 34 -8.28 28.34 -20.12
CA ASP A 34 -9.32 27.34 -20.36
C ASP A 34 -10.70 28.00 -20.50
N ARG A 35 -10.91 28.67 -21.65
CA ARG A 35 -12.19 29.29 -22.04
C ARG A 35 -12.42 29.08 -23.52
N PHE A 36 -13.66 28.85 -23.94
CA PHE A 36 -14.00 28.61 -25.35
C PHE A 36 -13.46 29.71 -26.29
N GLU A 37 -13.55 30.98 -25.90
CA GLU A 37 -13.06 32.14 -26.66
C GLU A 37 -11.53 32.18 -26.81
N ALA A 38 -10.80 31.47 -25.95
CA ALA A 38 -9.34 31.36 -25.97
C ALA A 38 -8.83 30.33 -27.00
N HIS A 39 -9.70 29.78 -27.84
CA HIS A 39 -9.33 28.77 -28.83
C HIS A 39 -9.36 29.36 -30.24
N TYR A 40 -8.23 29.29 -30.95
CA TYR A 40 -8.18 29.69 -32.35
C TYR A 40 -8.63 28.53 -33.25
N PRO A 41 -9.72 28.70 -34.03
CA PRO A 41 -10.22 27.63 -34.88
C PRO A 41 -9.39 27.49 -36.17
N LEU A 42 -8.77 26.32 -36.33
CA LEU A 42 -8.07 25.89 -37.54
C LEU A 42 -8.99 25.06 -38.44
N TRP A 43 -9.10 25.49 -39.70
CA TRP A 43 -9.73 24.77 -40.81
C TRP A 43 -9.33 25.41 -42.15
N GLY A 44 -9.25 24.61 -43.21
CA GLY A 44 -8.77 25.06 -44.52
C GLY A 44 -7.38 25.72 -44.44
N ASN A 45 -7.25 26.93 -45.00
CA ASN A 45 -5.97 27.65 -45.08
C ASN A 45 -5.63 28.48 -43.82
N ARG A 46 -6.39 28.33 -42.73
CA ARG A 46 -6.08 29.04 -41.48
C ARG A 46 -4.83 28.46 -40.85
N SER A 47 -3.88 29.34 -40.54
CA SER A 47 -2.63 29.00 -39.89
C SER A 47 -2.43 29.84 -38.63
N ARG A 48 -1.62 29.32 -37.72
CA ARG A 48 -1.04 30.12 -36.65
C ARG A 48 0.44 29.83 -36.54
N SER A 49 1.24 30.89 -36.52
CA SER A 49 2.68 30.81 -36.38
C SER A 49 3.12 31.45 -35.08
N PHE A 50 4.16 30.91 -34.46
CA PHE A 50 4.82 31.50 -33.31
C PHE A 50 6.32 31.25 -33.39
N THR A 51 7.08 32.22 -32.90
CA THR A 51 8.55 32.15 -32.88
C THR A 51 9.00 31.62 -31.52
N LEU A 52 9.85 30.60 -31.55
CA LEU A 52 10.41 29.96 -30.37
C LEU A 52 11.93 30.10 -30.37
N THR A 53 12.49 30.60 -29.27
CA THR A 53 13.95 30.63 -29.07
C THR A 53 14.34 29.53 -28.08
N PRO A 54 14.75 28.33 -28.56
CA PRO A 54 15.12 27.23 -27.69
C PRO A 54 16.33 27.59 -26.81
N SER A 55 16.19 27.37 -25.51
CA SER A 55 17.32 27.43 -24.56
C SER A 55 18.10 26.12 -24.51
N SER A 56 17.52 25.03 -25.02
CA SER A 56 18.11 23.69 -25.07
C SER A 56 17.53 22.89 -26.26
N PRO A 57 18.18 21.78 -26.69
CA PRO A 57 17.69 21.00 -27.82
C PRO A 57 16.26 20.47 -27.63
N ILE A 58 15.33 20.84 -28.51
CA ILE A 58 13.91 20.44 -28.40
C ILE A 58 13.67 19.16 -29.20
N THR A 59 13.05 18.18 -28.55
CA THR A 59 12.69 16.87 -29.14
C THR A 59 11.21 16.72 -29.41
N SER A 60 10.35 17.51 -28.78
CA SER A 60 8.92 17.53 -29.05
C SER A 60 8.29 18.85 -28.64
N ILE A 61 7.17 19.20 -29.25
CA ILE A 61 6.28 20.27 -28.79
C ILE A 61 4.94 19.65 -28.34
N GLY A 62 4.35 20.20 -27.30
CA GLY A 62 3.03 19.88 -26.80
C GLY A 62 2.09 21.03 -27.09
N LEU A 63 0.94 20.73 -27.68
CA LEU A 63 -0.12 21.69 -28.00
C LEU A 63 -1.43 21.22 -27.38
N ILE A 64 -2.25 22.14 -26.87
CA ILE A 64 -3.60 21.78 -26.41
C ILE A 64 -4.55 21.95 -27.59
N ALA A 65 -4.88 20.81 -28.21
CA ALA A 65 -5.85 20.73 -29.30
C ALA A 65 -7.23 20.40 -28.71
N VAL A 66 -8.26 21.11 -29.15
CA VAL A 66 -9.62 21.00 -28.62
C VAL A 66 -10.60 20.75 -29.77
N ASN A 67 -11.48 19.78 -29.54
CA ASN A 67 -12.55 19.44 -30.48
C ASN A 67 -13.70 20.45 -30.40
N LEU A 68 -13.57 21.62 -31.04
CA LEU A 68 -14.52 22.74 -30.93
C LEU A 68 -15.97 22.40 -31.34
N ARG A 69 -16.17 21.33 -32.12
CA ARG A 69 -17.47 20.92 -32.64
C ARG A 69 -17.87 19.49 -32.23
N ARG A 70 -17.11 18.85 -31.34
CA ARG A 70 -17.31 17.45 -30.93
C ARG A 70 -17.46 16.49 -32.12
N SER A 71 -16.66 16.72 -33.17
CA SER A 71 -16.65 15.85 -34.35
C SER A 71 -16.13 14.47 -33.95
N PRO A 72 -16.76 13.36 -34.38
CA PRO A 72 -16.30 12.01 -34.06
C PRO A 72 -14.95 11.67 -34.71
N VAL A 73 -14.58 12.40 -35.77
CA VAL A 73 -13.29 12.29 -36.44
C VAL A 73 -12.70 13.68 -36.59
N LEU A 74 -11.48 13.86 -36.09
CA LEU A 74 -10.69 15.08 -36.25
C LEU A 74 -9.69 14.92 -37.39
N ALA A 75 -9.54 15.98 -38.19
CA ALA A 75 -8.48 16.04 -39.19
C ALA A 75 -7.10 16.10 -38.49
N PRO A 76 -6.01 15.67 -39.15
CA PRO A 76 -4.69 15.82 -38.57
C PRO A 76 -4.27 17.30 -38.49
N LEU A 77 -3.49 17.66 -37.46
CA LEU A 77 -2.78 18.93 -37.41
C LEU A 77 -1.49 18.82 -38.22
N HIS A 78 -1.28 19.75 -39.13
CA HIS A 78 -0.02 19.89 -39.86
C HIS A 78 0.85 20.90 -39.14
N VAL A 79 2.05 20.49 -38.75
CA VAL A 79 3.02 21.37 -38.07
C VAL A 79 4.29 21.45 -38.89
N SER A 80 4.60 22.67 -39.34
CA SER A 80 5.83 23.02 -40.04
C SER A 80 6.73 23.84 -39.13
N VAL A 81 8.01 23.50 -39.10
CA VAL A 81 9.03 24.25 -38.36
C VAL A 81 10.05 24.79 -39.35
N THR A 82 10.14 26.11 -39.43
CA THR A 82 10.98 26.84 -40.36
C THR A 82 12.00 27.68 -39.61
N GLN A 83 13.16 27.89 -40.22
CA GLN A 83 14.10 28.92 -39.80
C GLN A 83 13.56 30.32 -40.17
N PRO A 84 14.00 31.39 -39.50
CA PRO A 84 13.57 32.77 -39.79
C PRO A 84 13.93 33.23 -41.21
N ASN A 85 14.90 32.56 -41.85
CA ASN A 85 15.30 32.79 -43.24
C ASN A 85 14.46 32.00 -44.27
N GLY A 86 13.41 31.30 -43.82
CA GLY A 86 12.52 30.49 -44.66
C GLY A 86 12.98 29.07 -44.94
N GLY A 87 14.11 28.62 -44.39
CA GLY A 87 14.57 27.23 -44.52
C GLY A 87 13.71 26.27 -43.69
N GLU A 88 12.99 25.36 -44.35
CA GLU A 88 12.21 24.32 -43.66
C GLU A 88 13.13 23.33 -42.93
N ILE A 89 12.89 23.13 -41.62
CA ILE A 89 13.62 22.16 -40.81
C ILE A 89 12.92 20.80 -40.89
N PHE A 90 11.60 20.78 -40.74
CA PHE A 90 10.73 19.63 -41.01
C PHE A 90 9.27 20.06 -41.03
N SER A 91 8.42 19.20 -41.59
CA SER A 91 6.97 19.26 -41.45
C SER A 91 6.39 17.87 -41.17
N ILE A 92 5.34 17.81 -40.35
CA ILE A 92 4.70 16.56 -39.93
C ILE A 92 3.18 16.72 -39.78
N ASP A 93 2.43 15.74 -40.28
CA ASP A 93 1.01 15.58 -40.00
C ASP A 93 0.80 14.74 -38.72
N MET A 94 0.00 15.26 -37.81
CA MET A 94 -0.26 14.66 -36.52
C MET A 94 -1.72 14.22 -36.41
N PRO A 95 -1.99 12.92 -36.21
CA PRO A 95 -3.33 12.47 -35.86
C PRO A 95 -3.70 12.96 -34.45
N ILE A 96 -4.91 13.48 -34.29
CA ILE A 96 -5.47 13.86 -32.99
C ILE A 96 -6.48 12.81 -32.57
N ALA A 97 -6.40 12.34 -31.32
CA ALA A 97 -7.39 11.45 -30.76
C ALA A 97 -8.76 12.15 -30.65
N GLY A 98 -9.86 11.45 -30.91
CA GLY A 98 -11.21 12.05 -30.96
C GLY A 98 -11.69 12.66 -29.64
N ASP A 99 -11.03 12.30 -28.53
CA ASP A 99 -11.25 12.71 -27.15
C ASP A 99 -10.23 13.75 -26.65
N ALA A 100 -9.52 14.44 -27.54
CA ALA A 100 -8.63 15.53 -27.18
C ALA A 100 -9.41 16.69 -26.53
N ASP A 101 -9.48 16.66 -25.20
CA ASP A 101 -9.98 17.72 -24.33
C ASP A 101 -8.95 17.90 -23.19
N ASP A 102 -8.56 19.16 -22.94
CA ASP A 102 -7.73 19.61 -21.80
C ASP A 102 -6.29 19.07 -21.64
N GLY A 103 -5.78 18.27 -22.57
CA GLY A 103 -4.42 17.69 -22.52
C GLY A 103 -3.44 18.23 -23.56
N PHE A 104 -2.14 18.31 -23.20
CA PHE A 104 -1.08 18.53 -24.18
C PHE A 104 -0.91 17.31 -25.10
N THR A 105 -1.16 17.52 -26.39
CA THR A 105 -0.93 16.57 -27.47
C THR A 105 0.49 16.76 -27.98
N TRP A 106 1.34 15.72 -27.88
CA TRP A 106 2.79 15.82 -28.09
C TRP A 106 3.24 15.40 -29.49
N ILE A 107 3.88 16.32 -30.22
CA ILE A 107 4.49 16.11 -31.53
C ILE A 107 5.98 15.85 -31.36
N ARG A 108 6.42 14.63 -31.65
CA ARG A 108 7.84 14.26 -31.59
C ARG A 108 8.55 14.59 -32.91
N PHE A 109 9.69 15.26 -32.80
CA PHE A 109 10.51 15.60 -33.96
C PHE A 109 11.40 14.41 -34.38
N PRO A 110 11.65 14.23 -35.69
CA PRO A 110 12.57 13.19 -36.19
C PRO A 110 13.99 13.37 -35.64
N HIS A 111 14.41 14.63 -35.54
CA HIS A 111 15.69 15.05 -34.97
C HIS A 111 15.47 16.21 -33.99
N ALA A 112 16.31 16.30 -32.96
CA ALA A 112 16.20 17.39 -32.00
C ALA A 112 16.57 18.73 -32.67
N ILE A 113 15.73 19.75 -32.51
CA ILE A 113 16.03 21.12 -32.94
C ILE A 113 17.16 21.62 -32.04
N LYS A 114 18.37 21.78 -32.60
CA LYS A 114 19.55 22.20 -31.84
C LYS A 114 19.53 23.71 -31.57
N ASN A 115 20.09 24.13 -30.43
CA ASN A 115 20.28 25.55 -30.07
C ASN A 115 21.09 26.37 -31.08
N THR A 116 21.82 25.73 -31.99
CA THR A 116 22.65 26.41 -32.99
C THR A 116 21.84 27.12 -34.09
N VAL A 117 20.51 26.95 -34.11
CA VAL A 117 19.63 27.46 -35.17
C VAL A 117 19.06 28.86 -34.86
N GLY A 118 19.28 29.42 -33.66
CA GLY A 118 18.64 30.67 -33.26
C GLY A 118 17.14 30.47 -32.99
N SER A 119 16.32 31.48 -33.27
CA SER A 119 14.85 31.35 -33.21
C SER A 119 14.33 30.44 -34.32
N VAL A 120 13.24 29.71 -34.08
CA VAL A 120 12.52 28.91 -35.07
C VAL A 120 11.06 29.32 -35.11
N ASP A 121 10.48 29.37 -36.31
CA ASP A 121 9.07 29.66 -36.50
C ASP A 121 8.30 28.35 -36.65
N ILE A 122 7.31 28.15 -35.78
CA ILE A 122 6.47 26.97 -35.79
C ILE A 122 5.10 27.39 -36.30
N THR A 123 4.70 26.84 -37.44
CA THR A 123 3.41 27.10 -38.07
C THR A 123 2.52 25.88 -37.96
N ILE A 124 1.31 26.08 -37.44
CA ILE A 124 0.31 25.03 -37.25
C ILE A 124 -0.88 25.32 -38.18
N THR A 125 -1.26 24.32 -38.96
CA THR A 125 -2.41 24.34 -39.87
C THR A 125 -3.24 23.07 -39.72
N ALA A 126 -4.48 23.10 -40.22
CA ALA A 126 -5.33 21.92 -40.31
C ALA A 126 -5.99 21.90 -41.70
N PRO A 127 -5.22 21.62 -42.77
CA PRO A 127 -5.70 21.81 -44.16
C PRO A 127 -6.88 20.90 -44.50
N ALA A 128 -6.94 19.71 -43.92
CA ALA A 128 -8.03 18.76 -44.11
C ALA A 128 -9.25 19.02 -43.19
N ALA A 129 -9.14 19.92 -42.20
CA ALA A 129 -10.28 20.26 -41.34
C ALA A 129 -11.28 21.14 -42.09
N GLN A 130 -12.56 20.82 -41.95
CA GLN A 130 -13.67 21.62 -42.48
C GLN A 130 -14.21 22.55 -41.40
N ARG A 131 -15.00 23.57 -41.79
CA ARG A 131 -15.62 24.49 -40.82
C ARG A 131 -16.54 23.77 -39.81
N SER A 132 -17.16 22.67 -40.23
CA SER A 132 -18.00 21.78 -39.40
C SER A 132 -17.19 20.89 -38.45
N SER A 133 -15.88 20.71 -38.69
CA SER A 133 -14.96 19.85 -37.93
C SER A 133 -13.68 20.62 -37.52
N ALA A 134 -13.82 21.92 -37.23
CA ALA A 134 -12.70 22.79 -36.90
C ALA A 134 -12.00 22.35 -35.61
N ILE A 135 -10.67 22.42 -35.62
CA ILE A 135 -9.83 22.10 -34.45
C ILE A 135 -9.43 23.41 -33.79
N GLY A 136 -9.72 23.54 -32.50
CA GLY A 136 -9.26 24.65 -31.69
C GLY A 136 -7.85 24.39 -31.21
N ILE A 137 -6.99 25.38 -31.24
CA ILE A 137 -5.77 25.36 -30.42
C ILE A 137 -5.93 26.39 -29.32
N ARG A 138 -5.55 26.04 -28.09
CA ARG A 138 -5.68 26.93 -26.92
C ARG A 138 -4.61 28.03 -26.90
N PHE A 139 -5.01 29.22 -26.47
CA PHE A 139 -4.17 30.39 -26.26
C PHE A 139 -4.43 30.97 -24.88
N ASP A 140 -3.52 31.81 -24.44
CA ASP A 140 -3.71 32.70 -23.30
C ASP A 140 -4.48 33.94 -23.77
N THR A 141 -5.60 34.25 -23.13
CA THR A 141 -6.49 35.36 -23.52
C THR A 141 -5.84 36.73 -23.39
N ASP A 142 -4.91 36.88 -22.44
CA ASP A 142 -4.38 38.18 -22.06
C ASP A 142 -3.15 38.53 -22.91
N SER A 143 -2.32 37.54 -23.19
CA SER A 143 -1.12 37.68 -24.02
C SER A 143 -1.34 37.36 -25.50
N GLY A 144 -2.42 36.64 -25.84
CA GLY A 144 -2.68 36.15 -27.20
C GLY A 144 -1.70 35.08 -27.68
N GLU A 145 -0.86 34.57 -26.77
CA GLU A 145 0.17 33.58 -27.06
C GLU A 145 -0.35 32.14 -26.92
N LEU A 146 0.29 31.23 -27.63
CA LEU A 146 -0.14 29.84 -27.75
C LEU A 146 0.11 29.05 -26.45
N ALA A 147 -0.84 28.19 -26.06
CA ALA A 147 -0.60 27.16 -25.05
C ALA A 147 0.44 26.16 -25.58
N LEU A 148 1.62 26.15 -24.97
CA LEU A 148 2.79 25.47 -25.48
C LEU A 148 3.52 24.77 -24.34
N ALA A 149 3.84 23.50 -24.57
CA ALA A 149 4.81 22.76 -23.79
C ALA A 149 5.95 22.25 -24.68
N LEU A 150 7.13 22.06 -24.13
CA LEU A 150 8.32 21.60 -24.83
C LEU A 150 8.87 20.35 -24.15
N LYS A 151 9.34 19.38 -24.94
CA LYS A 151 10.24 18.32 -24.46
C LYS A 151 11.65 18.64 -24.86
N GLU A 152 12.41 19.11 -23.90
CA GLU A 152 13.80 19.52 -24.05
C GLU A 152 14.75 18.36 -23.69
N ARG A 153 15.94 18.31 -24.29
CA ARG A 153 17.05 17.48 -23.83
C ARG A 153 18.03 18.34 -23.04
N VAL A 154 17.94 18.26 -21.73
CA VAL A 154 18.83 18.96 -20.80
C VAL A 154 19.74 17.95 -20.08
N PRO A 155 20.94 18.34 -19.65
CA PRO A 155 21.72 17.54 -18.69
C PRO A 155 20.91 17.26 -17.43
N LEU A 156 21.13 16.11 -16.80
CA LEU A 156 20.43 15.71 -15.57
C LEU A 156 20.59 16.75 -14.44
N TRP A 157 21.73 17.42 -14.29
CA TRP A 157 21.90 18.47 -13.28
C TRP A 157 20.96 19.66 -13.53
N GLU A 158 20.78 20.06 -14.79
CA GLU A 158 19.92 21.16 -15.17
C GLU A 158 18.44 20.77 -15.02
N TYR A 159 18.09 19.52 -15.36
CA TYR A 159 16.78 18.93 -15.05
C TYR A 159 16.47 19.07 -13.57
N ILE A 160 17.41 18.67 -12.68
CA ILE A 160 17.21 18.71 -11.23
C ILE A 160 16.99 20.15 -10.77
N LEU A 161 17.79 21.12 -11.25
CA LEU A 161 17.63 22.52 -10.86
C LEU A 161 16.32 23.14 -11.37
N ARG A 162 15.94 22.88 -12.63
CA ARG A 162 14.67 23.37 -13.20
C ARG A 162 13.47 22.76 -12.47
N TRP A 163 13.54 21.47 -12.17
CA TRP A 163 12.49 20.76 -11.42
C TRP A 163 12.38 21.25 -9.97
N ASP A 164 13.52 21.49 -9.30
CA ASP A 164 13.60 22.05 -7.95
C ASP A 164 12.96 23.44 -7.88
N ALA A 165 13.34 24.33 -8.81
CA ALA A 165 12.75 25.66 -8.91
C ALA A 165 11.24 25.63 -9.20
N ALA A 166 10.77 24.69 -10.01
CA ALA A 166 9.34 24.54 -10.33
C ALA A 166 8.54 23.84 -9.22
N ASN A 167 9.19 23.10 -8.32
CA ASN A 167 8.53 22.30 -7.29
C ASN A 167 9.23 22.42 -5.92
N PRO A 168 9.38 23.63 -5.35
CA PRO A 168 10.24 23.87 -4.19
C PRO A 168 9.85 23.00 -2.97
N GLU A 169 8.56 22.79 -2.72
CA GLU A 169 8.11 21.92 -1.62
C GLU A 169 8.45 20.44 -1.85
N ARG A 170 8.30 19.94 -3.09
CA ARG A 170 8.62 18.55 -3.41
C ARG A 170 10.13 18.33 -3.36
N ALA A 171 10.89 19.32 -3.81
CA ALA A 171 12.33 19.25 -3.82
C ALA A 171 12.95 19.37 -2.44
N GLN A 172 12.39 20.20 -1.55
CA GLN A 172 12.73 20.18 -0.13
C GLN A 172 12.54 18.78 0.48
N LYS A 173 11.43 18.10 0.16
CA LYS A 173 11.18 16.72 0.61
C LYS A 173 12.20 15.73 0.05
N ILE A 174 12.57 15.84 -1.23
CA ILE A 174 13.63 15.01 -1.83
C ILE A 174 14.98 15.28 -1.16
N ASN A 175 15.34 16.54 -0.91
CA ASN A 175 16.59 16.90 -0.24
C ASN A 175 16.67 16.36 1.18
N ILE A 176 15.58 16.50 1.97
CA ILE A 176 15.47 15.88 3.30
C ILE A 176 15.63 14.35 3.19
N THR A 177 15.04 13.75 2.17
CA THR A 177 15.15 12.31 1.89
C THR A 177 16.59 11.90 1.59
N VAL A 178 17.28 12.63 0.71
CA VAL A 178 18.69 12.41 0.37
C VAL A 178 19.59 12.55 1.60
N ILE A 179 19.43 13.62 2.38
CA ILE A 179 20.19 13.86 3.61
C ILE A 179 19.92 12.75 4.64
N GLY A 180 18.65 12.39 4.84
CA GLY A 180 18.25 11.30 5.72
C GLY A 180 18.85 9.95 5.30
N GLY A 181 18.87 9.67 3.99
CA GLY A 181 19.53 8.49 3.43
C GLY A 181 21.04 8.47 3.68
N LEU A 182 21.73 9.60 3.55
CA LEU A 182 23.15 9.73 3.86
C LEU A 182 23.44 9.54 5.36
N LEU A 183 22.64 10.15 6.24
CA LEU A 183 22.76 9.98 7.69
C LEU A 183 22.51 8.52 8.10
N PHE A 184 21.51 7.87 7.50
CA PHE A 184 21.22 6.46 7.75
C PHE A 184 22.35 5.55 7.24
N ALA A 185 22.94 5.86 6.08
CA ALA A 185 24.11 5.14 5.57
C ALA A 185 25.31 5.28 6.51
N PHE A 186 25.54 6.48 7.06
CA PHE A 186 26.58 6.73 8.05
C PHE A 186 26.34 5.91 9.33
N LEU A 187 25.10 5.89 9.85
CA LEU A 187 24.73 5.08 11.00
C LEU A 187 24.98 3.58 10.75
N LEU A 188 24.53 3.05 9.61
CA LEU A 188 24.79 1.66 9.22
C LEU A 188 26.28 1.37 9.09
N TRP A 189 27.07 2.32 8.57
CA TRP A 189 28.51 2.19 8.50
C TRP A 189 29.17 2.15 9.88
N VAL A 190 28.76 3.02 10.81
CA VAL A 190 29.22 2.98 12.22
C VAL A 190 28.91 1.62 12.84
N ILE A 191 27.68 1.10 12.65
CA ILE A 191 27.31 -0.24 13.11
C ILE A 191 28.20 -1.31 12.46
N ASP A 192 28.51 -1.20 11.17
CA ASP A 192 29.40 -2.15 10.47
C ASP A 192 30.79 -2.16 11.08
N VAL A 193 31.34 -0.97 11.34
CA VAL A 193 32.64 -0.79 11.98
C VAL A 193 32.63 -1.42 13.38
N LEU A 194 31.60 -1.17 14.19
CA LEU A 194 31.48 -1.76 15.53
C LEU A 194 31.36 -3.28 15.50
N LEU A 195 30.65 -3.84 14.51
CA LEU A 195 30.47 -5.28 14.37
C LEU A 195 31.68 -5.99 13.76
N THR A 196 32.48 -5.30 12.94
CA THR A 196 33.62 -5.90 12.21
C THR A 196 34.99 -5.62 12.82
N SER A 197 35.13 -4.58 13.67
CA SER A 197 36.41 -4.21 14.27
C SER A 197 36.98 -5.35 15.13
N PRO A 198 38.26 -5.73 14.98
CA PRO A 198 38.91 -6.71 15.84
C PRO A 198 38.87 -6.16 17.27
N SER A 199 38.26 -6.90 18.19
CA SER A 199 38.16 -6.47 19.58
C SER A 199 39.58 -6.22 20.12
N PRO A 200 39.87 -5.05 20.71
CA PRO A 200 41.02 -4.96 21.59
C PRO A 200 40.87 -6.02 22.68
N SER A 201 41.98 -6.57 23.11
CA SER A 201 42.19 -7.80 23.90
C SER A 201 41.50 -7.88 25.29
N PHE A 202 40.50 -7.05 25.57
CA PHE A 202 40.01 -6.79 26.92
C PHE A 202 38.61 -7.36 27.26
N VAL A 203 37.88 -7.97 26.33
CA VAL A 203 36.54 -8.54 26.65
C VAL A 203 36.54 -10.06 26.50
N ARG A 204 36.87 -10.73 27.61
CA ARG A 204 36.66 -12.17 27.82
C ARG A 204 35.15 -12.50 27.66
N ARG A 205 34.85 -13.32 26.65
CA ARG A 205 33.76 -14.34 26.59
C ARG A 205 32.27 -13.97 26.64
N GLY A 206 31.87 -12.70 26.65
CA GLY A 206 30.51 -12.28 26.25
C GLY A 206 30.58 -11.30 25.09
N SER A 207 30.29 -11.74 23.86
CA SER A 207 30.68 -10.98 22.66
C SER A 207 29.92 -9.64 22.56
N TRP A 208 30.62 -8.53 22.77
CA TRP A 208 30.12 -7.16 22.54
C TRP A 208 29.36 -7.03 21.21
N ARG A 209 29.82 -7.74 20.16
CA ARG A 209 29.15 -7.84 18.85
C ARG A 209 27.74 -8.43 18.94
N GLY A 210 27.53 -9.45 19.77
CA GLY A 210 26.21 -10.03 20.02
C GLY A 210 25.28 -9.04 20.71
N LEU A 211 25.79 -8.29 21.69
CA LEU A 211 25.03 -7.23 22.36
C LEU A 211 24.63 -6.12 21.38
N VAL A 212 25.57 -5.58 20.60
CA VAL A 212 25.30 -4.54 19.58
C VAL A 212 24.24 -5.03 18.58
N TRP A 213 24.32 -6.29 18.15
CA TRP A 213 23.32 -6.88 17.26
C TRP A 213 21.92 -6.93 17.90
N ILE A 214 21.82 -7.42 19.14
CA ILE A 214 20.55 -7.49 19.86
C ILE A 214 19.97 -6.10 20.09
N LEU A 215 20.79 -5.13 20.52
CA LEU A 215 20.38 -3.74 20.71
C LEU A 215 19.90 -3.11 19.41
N SER A 216 20.57 -3.41 18.29
CA SER A 216 20.16 -2.90 16.96
C SER A 216 18.82 -3.48 16.51
N LEU A 217 18.56 -4.77 16.78
CA LEU A 217 17.26 -5.38 16.52
C LEU A 217 16.16 -4.83 17.43
N ALA A 218 16.47 -4.59 18.70
CA ALA A 218 15.54 -3.96 19.64
C ALA A 218 15.22 -2.52 19.23
N LEU A 219 16.22 -1.74 18.82
CA LEU A 219 16.02 -0.39 18.30
C LEU A 219 15.16 -0.42 17.04
N LEU A 220 15.45 -1.34 16.10
CA LEU A 220 14.61 -1.53 14.90
C LEU A 220 13.16 -1.81 15.28
N PHE A 221 12.92 -2.76 16.21
CA PHE A 221 11.59 -3.08 16.69
C PHE A 221 10.86 -1.86 17.25
N LEU A 222 11.52 -1.11 18.15
CA LEU A 222 10.95 0.09 18.77
C LEU A 222 10.68 1.19 17.73
N SER A 223 11.62 1.44 16.81
CA SER A 223 11.44 2.42 15.74
C SER A 223 10.25 2.09 14.86
N VAL A 224 10.05 0.81 14.49
CA VAL A 224 8.90 0.37 13.68
C VAL A 224 7.58 0.69 14.35
N VAL A 225 7.49 0.49 15.68
CA VAL A 225 6.31 0.83 16.48
C VAL A 225 6.13 2.35 16.55
N ILE A 226 7.18 3.09 16.90
CA ILE A 226 7.14 4.55 17.10
C ILE A 226 6.64 5.28 15.84
N ILE A 227 7.15 4.92 14.65
CA ILE A 227 6.72 5.58 13.40
C ILE A 227 5.25 5.32 13.05
N ARG A 228 4.65 4.25 13.59
CA ARG A 228 3.24 3.89 13.35
C ARG A 228 2.29 4.57 14.33
N ILE A 229 2.77 5.04 15.48
CA ILE A 229 1.91 5.70 16.49
C ILE A 229 1.19 6.93 15.90
N PRO A 230 1.85 7.91 15.26
CA PRO A 230 1.16 9.06 14.68
C PRO A 230 0.15 8.66 13.60
N LEU A 231 0.51 7.67 12.78
CA LEU A 231 -0.36 7.15 11.72
C LEU A 231 -1.61 6.47 12.30
N ALA A 232 -1.45 5.69 13.38
CA ALA A 232 -2.56 5.08 14.09
C ALA A 232 -3.49 6.12 14.73
N HIS A 233 -2.96 7.27 15.16
CA HIS A 233 -3.78 8.37 15.70
C HIS A 233 -4.52 9.15 14.60
N SER A 234 -4.00 9.19 13.37
CA SER A 234 -4.68 9.86 12.25
C SER A 234 -5.84 9.06 11.67
N ILE A 235 -6.01 7.79 12.04
CA ILE A 235 -7.10 6.95 11.58
C ILE A 235 -8.26 7.02 12.58
N ASP A 236 -9.38 7.57 12.15
CA ASP A 236 -10.52 7.89 13.01
C ASP A 236 -11.27 6.64 13.50
N SER A 237 -11.34 5.57 12.69
CA SER A 237 -12.04 4.33 13.05
C SER A 237 -11.46 3.08 12.34
N ALA A 238 -12.14 1.94 12.43
CA ALA A 238 -11.85 0.75 11.65
C ALA A 238 -12.81 0.70 10.45
N TYR A 239 -12.28 0.57 9.24
CA TYR A 239 -13.05 0.57 8.00
C TYR A 239 -13.37 -0.85 7.56
N GLY A 240 -14.57 -1.04 7.01
CA GLY A 240 -14.87 -2.15 6.12
C GLY A 240 -15.21 -3.46 6.82
N GLY A 241 -15.95 -3.41 7.93
CA GLY A 241 -16.62 -4.54 8.61
C GLY A 241 -15.71 -5.63 9.21
N ASP A 242 -14.59 -5.92 8.57
CA ASP A 242 -13.67 -7.00 8.88
C ASP A 242 -13.01 -6.85 10.25
N ALA A 243 -12.61 -5.64 10.63
CA ALA A 243 -12.06 -5.36 11.96
C ALA A 243 -13.11 -5.67 13.05
N PHE A 244 -14.32 -5.11 12.90
CA PHE A 244 -15.41 -5.38 13.84
C PHE A 244 -15.85 -6.85 13.84
N ASN A 245 -15.74 -7.59 12.74
CA ASN A 245 -16.01 -9.03 12.72
C ASN A 245 -15.06 -9.81 13.65
N TYR A 246 -13.79 -9.40 13.76
CA TYR A 246 -12.88 -10.00 14.74
C TYR A 246 -13.29 -9.66 16.17
N LEU A 247 -13.74 -8.42 16.42
CA LEU A 247 -14.27 -8.00 17.72
C LEU A 247 -15.57 -8.72 18.09
N LEU A 248 -16.50 -8.91 17.16
CA LEU A 248 -17.72 -9.69 17.37
C LEU A 248 -17.39 -11.11 17.82
N LYS A 249 -16.46 -11.77 17.14
CA LYS A 249 -16.00 -13.11 17.52
C LYS A 249 -15.40 -13.11 18.92
N SER A 250 -14.62 -12.09 19.25
CA SER A 250 -14.03 -11.89 20.59
C SER A 250 -15.11 -11.65 21.67
N ARG A 251 -16.16 -10.90 21.33
CA ARG A 251 -17.32 -10.66 22.18
C ARG A 251 -18.08 -11.95 22.45
N ALA A 252 -18.32 -12.76 21.43
CA ALA A 252 -18.98 -14.05 21.56
C ALA A 252 -18.23 -14.98 22.54
N TRP A 253 -16.89 -15.03 22.47
CA TRP A 253 -16.08 -15.76 23.46
C TRP A 253 -16.32 -15.29 24.90
N ILE A 254 -16.37 -13.97 25.12
CA ILE A 254 -16.60 -13.37 26.46
C ILE A 254 -18.01 -13.67 26.95
N ASP A 255 -18.99 -13.65 26.06
CA ASP A 255 -20.40 -13.88 26.36
C ASP A 255 -20.75 -15.38 26.48
N GLY A 256 -19.78 -16.29 26.31
CA GLY A 256 -20.03 -17.74 26.32
C GLY A 256 -20.88 -18.22 25.13
N GLN A 257 -20.92 -17.42 24.05
CA GLN A 257 -21.64 -17.71 22.82
C GLN A 257 -20.73 -18.39 21.80
N ASP A 258 -21.34 -18.92 20.73
CA ASP A 258 -20.58 -19.50 19.64
C ASP A 258 -19.83 -18.41 18.82
N PRO A 259 -18.48 -18.39 18.89
CA PRO A 259 -17.66 -17.44 18.13
C PRO A 259 -17.64 -17.71 16.62
N PHE A 260 -17.94 -18.95 16.19
CA PHE A 260 -17.97 -19.33 14.78
C PHE A 260 -19.32 -19.05 14.12
N ALA A 261 -20.42 -19.02 14.87
CA ALA A 261 -21.69 -18.45 14.41
C ALA A 261 -21.66 -16.92 14.32
N ALA A 262 -20.93 -16.24 15.22
CA ALA A 262 -20.81 -14.78 15.21
C ALA A 262 -20.15 -14.25 13.92
N ASP A 263 -19.12 -14.95 13.43
CA ASP A 263 -18.59 -14.75 12.07
C ASP A 263 -17.95 -16.05 11.56
N VAL A 264 -18.48 -16.61 10.48
CA VAL A 264 -17.99 -17.85 9.85
C VAL A 264 -16.76 -17.66 8.96
N ARG A 265 -16.35 -16.42 8.68
CA ARG A 265 -15.31 -16.08 7.70
C ARG A 265 -13.92 -16.03 8.31
N LYS A 266 -13.83 -15.61 9.58
CA LYS A 266 -12.56 -15.31 10.25
C LYS A 266 -12.03 -16.48 11.06
N ALA A 267 -10.74 -16.76 10.94
CA ALA A 267 -10.08 -17.74 11.79
C ALA A 267 -9.88 -17.17 13.22
N PRO A 268 -9.80 -18.02 14.26
CA PRO A 268 -10.05 -17.59 15.64
C PRO A 268 -8.87 -16.89 16.32
N LEU A 269 -7.62 -17.07 15.87
CA LEU A 269 -6.45 -16.61 16.64
C LEU A 269 -6.39 -15.10 16.79
N TYR A 270 -6.68 -14.34 15.72
CA TYR A 270 -6.61 -12.88 15.80
C TYR A 270 -7.65 -12.32 16.79
N SER A 271 -8.87 -12.86 16.78
CA SER A 271 -9.90 -12.55 17.78
C SER A 271 -9.46 -12.88 19.21
N LEU A 272 -8.78 -14.01 19.42
CA LEU A 272 -8.25 -14.35 20.74
C LEU A 272 -7.18 -13.37 21.23
N LEU A 273 -6.34 -12.84 20.33
CA LEU A 273 -5.30 -11.86 20.69
C LEU A 273 -5.87 -10.51 21.12
N ILE A 274 -7.07 -10.15 20.66
CA ILE A 274 -7.69 -8.84 20.90
C ILE A 274 -8.72 -8.85 22.03
N LEU A 275 -9.02 -10.04 22.60
CA LEU A 275 -9.88 -10.21 23.78
C LEU A 275 -9.61 -9.22 24.92
N PRO A 276 -8.35 -8.90 25.30
CA PRO A 276 -8.08 -7.94 26.37
C PRO A 276 -8.70 -6.55 26.13
N GLY A 277 -8.89 -6.16 24.87
CA GLY A 277 -9.52 -4.90 24.48
C GLY A 277 -11.03 -4.83 24.77
N LEU A 278 -11.68 -5.98 24.99
CA LEU A 278 -13.10 -6.03 25.37
C LEU A 278 -13.30 -6.18 26.89
N ALA A 279 -12.24 -6.51 27.64
CA ALA A 279 -12.26 -6.72 29.09
C ALA A 279 -12.35 -5.43 29.94
N ASN A 280 -12.83 -4.31 29.37
CA ASN A 280 -12.96 -2.98 30.00
C ASN A 280 -11.64 -2.28 30.41
N ILE A 281 -10.48 -2.86 30.12
CA ILE A 281 -9.17 -2.29 30.52
C ILE A 281 -8.61 -1.36 29.43
N PHE A 282 -8.79 -1.71 28.15
CA PHE A 282 -8.28 -0.97 27.01
C PHE A 282 -9.40 -0.74 25.98
N ASP A 283 -9.23 0.23 25.08
CA ASP A 283 -10.10 0.32 23.90
C ASP A 283 -9.80 -0.83 22.93
N ALA A 284 -10.85 -1.45 22.40
CA ALA A 284 -10.73 -2.67 21.61
C ALA A 284 -10.04 -2.42 20.26
N VAL A 285 -10.45 -1.37 19.55
CA VAL A 285 -9.83 -0.95 18.28
C VAL A 285 -8.37 -0.59 18.51
N ALA A 286 -8.04 0.10 19.61
CA ALA A 286 -6.64 0.37 19.96
C ALA A 286 -5.83 -0.94 20.14
N VAL A 287 -6.37 -1.95 20.81
CA VAL A 287 -5.70 -3.25 20.97
C VAL A 287 -5.48 -3.96 19.62
N GLU A 288 -6.45 -3.94 18.71
CA GLU A 288 -6.29 -4.48 17.34
C GLU A 288 -5.11 -3.81 16.61
N ARG A 289 -5.03 -2.48 16.69
CA ARG A 289 -3.93 -1.71 16.12
C ARG A 289 -2.61 -2.09 16.77
N TRP A 290 -2.55 -2.21 18.09
CA TRP A 290 -1.33 -2.62 18.81
C TRP A 290 -0.84 -4.01 18.41
N VAL A 291 -1.72 -5.02 18.34
CA VAL A 291 -1.35 -6.37 17.91
C VAL A 291 -0.75 -6.34 16.50
N SER A 292 -1.38 -5.59 15.59
CA SER A 292 -0.92 -5.44 14.21
C SER A 292 0.42 -4.69 14.10
N MET A 293 0.60 -3.60 14.85
CA MET A 293 1.86 -2.85 14.90
C MET A 293 3.02 -3.69 15.48
N LEU A 294 2.77 -4.47 16.52
CA LEU A 294 3.76 -5.38 17.11
C LEU A 294 4.13 -6.50 16.14
N ALA A 295 3.16 -7.05 15.40
CA ALA A 295 3.43 -8.01 14.34
C ALA A 295 4.29 -7.40 13.22
N ALA A 296 4.04 -6.16 12.81
CA ALA A 296 4.86 -5.46 11.82
C ALA A 296 6.31 -5.28 12.30
N ALA A 297 6.51 -4.88 13.56
CA ALA A 297 7.83 -4.79 14.19
C ALA A 297 8.53 -6.14 14.24
N GLY A 298 7.80 -7.21 14.57
CA GLY A 298 8.27 -8.59 14.46
C GLY A 298 8.72 -8.95 13.05
N CYS A 299 7.95 -8.58 12.02
CA CYS A 299 8.31 -8.83 10.62
C CYS A 299 9.63 -8.14 10.23
N SER A 300 9.82 -6.87 10.57
CA SER A 300 11.06 -6.13 10.28
C SER A 300 12.28 -6.78 10.93
N VAL A 301 12.15 -7.21 12.20
CA VAL A 301 13.21 -7.96 12.89
C VAL A 301 13.46 -9.31 12.23
N LEU A 302 12.40 -10.04 11.85
CA LEU A 302 12.52 -11.32 11.18
C LEU A 302 13.20 -11.20 9.83
N VAL A 303 12.92 -10.16 9.03
CA VAL A 303 13.65 -9.90 7.77
C VAL A 303 15.15 -9.77 8.03
N ALA A 304 15.55 -8.99 9.04
CA ALA A 304 16.96 -8.85 9.39
C ALA A 304 17.59 -10.18 9.86
N LEU A 305 16.88 -10.97 10.66
CA LEU A 305 17.35 -12.29 11.08
C LEU A 305 17.45 -13.27 9.90
N PHE A 306 16.51 -13.22 8.97
CA PHE A 306 16.44 -14.05 7.78
C PHE A 306 17.61 -13.74 6.84
N LEU A 307 17.85 -12.47 6.53
CA LEU A 307 18.98 -12.01 5.71
C LEU A 307 20.32 -12.42 6.33
N ASN A 308 20.52 -12.18 7.64
CA ASN A 308 21.72 -12.59 8.34
C ASN A 308 21.93 -14.12 8.27
N ARG A 309 20.85 -14.89 8.40
CA ARG A 309 20.90 -16.35 8.26
C ARG A 309 21.35 -16.82 6.88
N LEU A 310 21.06 -16.05 5.83
CA LEU A 310 21.53 -16.28 4.46
C LEU A 310 22.98 -15.82 4.22
N GLY A 311 23.69 -15.38 5.27
CA GLY A 311 25.08 -14.94 5.20
C GLY A 311 25.24 -13.49 4.74
N ILE A 312 24.16 -12.71 4.73
CA ILE A 312 24.21 -11.28 4.43
C ILE A 312 24.72 -10.55 5.68
N PRO A 313 25.66 -9.59 5.55
CA PRO A 313 26.19 -8.82 6.66
C PRO A 313 25.09 -8.19 7.50
N GLN A 314 25.29 -8.18 8.82
CA GLN A 314 24.32 -7.68 9.80
C GLN A 314 23.82 -6.26 9.47
N THR A 315 24.66 -5.41 8.92
CA THR A 315 24.31 -4.03 8.53
C THR A 315 23.33 -3.98 7.35
N LEU A 316 23.60 -4.73 6.29
CA LEU A 316 22.66 -4.88 5.18
C LEU A 316 21.39 -5.64 5.60
N ALA A 317 21.51 -6.58 6.53
CA ALA A 317 20.36 -7.28 7.08
C ALA A 317 19.44 -6.34 7.87
N LEU A 318 19.98 -5.46 8.72
CA LEU A 318 19.23 -4.39 9.40
C LEU A 318 18.57 -3.47 8.39
N ALA A 319 19.30 -3.08 7.35
CA ALA A 319 18.76 -2.24 6.29
C ALA A 319 17.56 -2.88 5.60
N GLY A 320 17.56 -4.21 5.39
CA GLY A 320 16.38 -4.92 4.90
C GLY A 320 15.17 -4.86 5.85
N GLY A 321 15.41 -4.94 7.16
CA GLY A 321 14.36 -4.76 8.16
C GLY A 321 13.78 -3.33 8.15
N VAL A 322 14.63 -2.32 7.97
CA VAL A 322 14.22 -0.91 7.82
C VAL A 322 13.47 -0.69 6.50
N LEU A 323 13.92 -1.29 5.39
CA LEU A 323 13.24 -1.22 4.10
C LEU A 323 11.78 -1.71 4.20
N LEU A 324 11.55 -2.82 4.91
CA LEU A 324 10.19 -3.26 5.21
C LEU A 324 9.46 -2.30 6.15
N ALA A 325 10.15 -1.75 7.16
CA ALA A 325 9.54 -0.86 8.15
C ALA A 325 8.94 0.40 7.51
N VAL A 326 9.60 0.92 6.47
CA VAL A 326 9.20 2.13 5.75
C VAL A 326 8.31 1.87 4.51
N ASN A 327 8.05 0.62 4.15
CA ASN A 327 7.16 0.29 3.04
C ASN A 327 5.74 0.83 3.29
N ARG A 328 5.18 1.59 2.34
CA ARG A 328 3.89 2.27 2.49
C ARG A 328 2.75 1.32 2.85
N ASP A 329 2.52 0.31 2.01
CA ASP A 329 1.38 -0.61 2.19
C ASP A 329 1.53 -1.38 3.51
N PHE A 330 2.77 -1.77 3.86
CA PHE A 330 3.05 -2.42 5.14
C PHE A 330 2.90 -1.50 6.35
N GLN A 331 3.18 -0.19 6.23
CA GLN A 331 2.88 0.79 7.27
C GLN A 331 1.37 0.95 7.45
N PHE A 332 0.65 1.20 6.36
CA PHE A 332 -0.79 1.46 6.38
C PHE A 332 -1.59 0.25 6.89
N GLU A 333 -1.34 -0.95 6.36
CA GLU A 333 -2.06 -2.16 6.80
C GLU A 333 -1.81 -2.52 8.27
N SER A 334 -0.65 -2.15 8.81
CA SER A 334 -0.32 -2.45 10.21
C SER A 334 -1.05 -1.60 11.24
N VAL A 335 -1.67 -0.48 10.84
CA VAL A 335 -2.42 0.42 11.73
C VAL A 335 -3.93 0.32 11.56
N GLN A 336 -4.43 -0.47 10.61
CA GLN A 336 -5.87 -0.67 10.40
C GLN A 336 -6.51 -1.62 11.42
N GLY A 337 -5.72 -2.39 12.18
CA GLY A 337 -6.25 -3.39 13.11
C GLY A 337 -6.76 -4.66 12.42
N LEU A 338 -6.22 -5.02 11.26
CA LEU A 338 -6.59 -6.24 10.53
C LEU A 338 -5.60 -7.40 10.78
N ALA A 339 -6.10 -8.63 10.69
CA ALA A 339 -5.27 -9.82 10.84
C ALA A 339 -4.16 -10.01 9.78
N ASN A 340 -4.14 -9.22 8.70
CA ASN A 340 -3.20 -9.36 7.57
C ASN A 340 -1.74 -9.28 8.02
N THR A 341 -1.42 -8.33 8.90
CA THR A 341 -0.06 -8.09 9.39
C THR A 341 0.39 -9.20 10.33
N THR A 342 -0.49 -9.63 11.24
CA THR A 342 -0.28 -10.78 12.13
C THR A 342 -0.09 -12.07 11.36
N PHE A 343 -0.89 -12.29 10.31
CA PHE A 343 -0.75 -13.43 9.43
C PHE A 343 0.60 -13.40 8.70
N THR A 344 0.97 -12.25 8.14
CA THR A 344 2.27 -12.03 7.48
C THR A 344 3.43 -12.36 8.43
N PHE A 345 3.32 -11.97 9.71
CA PHE A 345 4.31 -12.32 10.73
C PHE A 345 4.47 -13.84 10.90
N PHE A 346 3.37 -14.58 11.05
CA PHE A 346 3.47 -16.04 11.21
C PHE A 346 3.96 -16.76 9.94
N VAL A 347 3.56 -16.29 8.75
CA VAL A 347 4.08 -16.80 7.47
C VAL A 347 5.60 -16.60 7.38
N LEU A 348 6.07 -15.38 7.65
CA LEU A 348 7.51 -15.07 7.64
C LEU A 348 8.27 -15.83 8.72
N PHE A 349 7.70 -15.97 9.92
CA PHE A 349 8.30 -16.70 11.02
C PHE A 349 8.41 -18.20 10.70
N ALA A 350 7.38 -18.80 10.10
CA ALA A 350 7.45 -20.16 9.58
C ALA A 350 8.57 -20.30 8.53
N GLY A 351 8.65 -19.38 7.56
CA GLY A 351 9.74 -19.36 6.58
C GLY A 351 11.14 -19.28 7.23
N TYR A 352 11.29 -18.44 8.25
CA TYR A 352 12.55 -18.34 9.01
C TYR A 352 12.89 -19.63 9.77
N LEU A 353 11.91 -20.23 10.46
CA LEU A 353 12.08 -21.47 11.21
C LEU A 353 12.39 -22.67 10.29
N PHE A 354 11.81 -22.69 9.09
CA PHE A 354 12.13 -23.63 8.03
C PHE A 354 13.62 -23.55 7.66
N ILE A 355 14.16 -22.35 7.39
CA ILE A 355 15.60 -22.18 7.10
C ILE A 355 16.49 -22.55 8.30
N ARG A 356 16.01 -22.32 9.52
CA ARG A 356 16.71 -22.71 10.75
C ARG A 356 16.64 -24.22 11.02
N GLY A 357 15.84 -24.98 10.28
CA GLY A 357 15.62 -26.41 10.51
C GLY A 357 14.95 -26.72 11.85
N LYS A 358 14.11 -25.80 12.35
CA LYS A 358 13.36 -25.97 13.61
C LYS A 358 11.96 -26.49 13.31
N THR A 359 11.88 -27.72 12.82
CA THR A 359 10.66 -28.36 12.30
C THR A 359 9.48 -28.37 13.27
N TYR A 360 9.72 -28.61 14.57
CA TYR A 360 8.67 -28.56 15.59
C TYR A 360 8.06 -27.15 15.73
N LEU A 361 8.92 -26.13 15.85
CA LEU A 361 8.46 -24.73 15.93
C LEU A 361 7.83 -24.27 14.62
N LEU A 362 8.32 -24.75 13.48
CA LEU A 362 7.72 -24.51 12.17
C LEU A 362 6.28 -25.00 12.16
N SER A 363 5.99 -26.19 12.68
CA SER A 363 4.62 -26.71 12.79
C SER A 363 3.73 -25.81 13.63
N ILE A 364 4.21 -25.35 14.78
CA ILE A 364 3.47 -24.39 15.62
C ILE A 364 3.22 -23.09 14.85
N ALA A 365 4.23 -22.49 14.24
CA ALA A 365 4.10 -21.25 13.49
C ALA A 365 3.14 -21.39 12.28
N SER A 366 3.18 -22.51 11.56
CA SER A 366 2.25 -22.80 10.47
C SER A 366 0.81 -23.01 10.98
N GLY A 367 0.63 -23.66 12.12
CA GLY A 367 -0.68 -23.80 12.76
C GLY A 367 -1.23 -22.46 13.25
N LEU A 368 -0.39 -21.58 13.82
CA LEU A 368 -0.79 -20.22 14.18
C LEU A 368 -1.13 -19.37 12.93
N ALA A 369 -0.37 -19.51 11.84
CA ALA A 369 -0.72 -18.88 10.56
C ALA A 369 -2.11 -19.34 10.08
N LEU A 370 -2.38 -20.65 10.10
CA LEU A 370 -3.67 -21.24 9.75
C LEU A 370 -4.82 -20.71 10.63
N LEU A 371 -4.59 -20.59 11.94
CA LEU A 371 -5.60 -20.07 12.87
C LEU A 371 -5.74 -18.55 12.84
N THR A 372 -4.78 -17.82 12.25
CA THR A 372 -4.95 -16.40 11.94
C THR A 372 -5.79 -16.24 10.68
N ARG A 373 -5.53 -17.09 9.69
CA ARG A 373 -6.12 -17.08 8.36
C ARG A 373 -5.99 -18.44 7.68
N TYR A 374 -7.07 -18.94 7.08
CA TYR A 374 -7.08 -20.30 6.52
C TYR A 374 -6.08 -20.52 5.39
N GLU A 375 -5.66 -19.45 4.70
CA GLU A 375 -4.59 -19.50 3.69
C GLU A 375 -3.23 -19.94 4.26
N GLY A 376 -3.05 -19.86 5.58
CA GLY A 376 -1.89 -20.41 6.29
C GLY A 376 -1.72 -21.92 6.10
N GLY A 377 -2.76 -22.64 5.69
CA GLY A 377 -2.67 -24.05 5.30
C GLY A 377 -1.67 -24.29 4.17
N ILE A 378 -1.49 -23.33 3.26
CA ILE A 378 -0.51 -23.41 2.16
C ILE A 378 0.92 -23.48 2.72
N VAL A 379 1.21 -22.69 3.76
CA VAL A 379 2.52 -22.68 4.43
C VAL A 379 2.82 -24.05 5.01
N ALA A 380 1.85 -24.65 5.70
CA ALA A 380 1.97 -25.98 6.26
C ALA A 380 2.17 -27.05 5.18
N ALA A 381 1.31 -27.05 4.15
CA ALA A 381 1.29 -28.05 3.09
C ALA A 381 2.60 -28.09 2.29
N ILE A 382 3.31 -26.98 2.18
CA ILE A 382 4.55 -26.89 1.41
C ILE A 382 5.78 -27.00 2.30
N LEU A 383 5.87 -26.19 3.37
CA LEU A 383 7.09 -26.12 4.17
C LEU A 383 7.28 -27.33 5.09
N LEU A 384 6.21 -27.92 5.66
CA LEU A 384 6.37 -29.06 6.58
C LEU A 384 6.86 -30.33 5.84
N PRO A 385 6.25 -30.79 4.73
CA PRO A 385 6.79 -31.92 3.98
C PRO A 385 8.20 -31.65 3.47
N SER A 386 8.46 -30.45 2.96
CA SER A 386 9.80 -30.05 2.53
C SER A 386 10.81 -30.15 3.68
N SER A 387 10.47 -29.68 4.88
CA SER A 387 11.33 -29.74 6.05
C SER A 387 11.57 -31.18 6.52
N ILE A 388 10.54 -32.02 6.53
CA ILE A 388 10.64 -33.45 6.87
C ILE A 388 11.60 -34.18 5.93
N LEU A 389 11.45 -33.96 4.61
CA LEU A 389 12.28 -34.57 3.57
C LEU A 389 13.72 -34.06 3.64
N MET A 390 13.90 -32.74 3.75
CA MET A 390 15.23 -32.11 3.76
C MET A 390 16.05 -32.45 5.01
N HIS A 391 15.40 -32.55 6.17
CA HIS A 391 16.06 -32.89 7.43
C HIS A 391 16.03 -34.38 7.76
N ARG A 392 15.48 -35.22 6.85
CA ARG A 392 15.45 -36.69 6.95
C ARG A 392 14.94 -37.17 8.32
N LEU A 393 13.80 -36.64 8.75
CA LEU A 393 13.23 -36.99 10.04
C LEU A 393 12.76 -38.46 10.06
N ARG A 394 13.05 -39.17 11.16
CA ARG A 394 12.53 -40.53 11.40
C ARG A 394 11.04 -40.47 11.72
N GLY A 395 10.30 -41.57 11.48
CA GLY A 395 8.83 -41.62 11.65
C GLY A 395 8.32 -41.06 12.99
N GLN A 396 8.95 -41.39 14.12
CA GLN A 396 8.57 -40.83 15.43
C GLN A 396 8.75 -39.30 15.52
N ALA A 397 9.79 -38.77 14.89
CA ALA A 397 10.02 -37.33 14.81
C ALA A 397 9.03 -36.65 13.86
N VAL A 398 8.57 -37.33 12.81
CA VAL A 398 7.50 -36.85 11.93
C VAL A 398 6.20 -36.67 12.72
N ILE A 399 5.80 -37.66 13.52
CA ILE A 399 4.59 -37.55 14.36
C ILE A 399 4.70 -36.35 15.32
N ARG A 400 5.85 -36.17 15.99
CA ARG A 400 6.07 -35.02 16.88
C ARG A 400 6.01 -33.67 16.15
N VAL A 401 6.37 -33.63 14.87
CA VAL A 401 6.26 -32.42 14.04
C VAL A 401 4.84 -32.22 13.52
N LEU A 402 4.07 -33.26 13.26
CA LEU A 402 2.70 -33.12 12.78
C LEU A 402 1.69 -32.90 13.92
N LEU A 403 2.01 -33.34 15.14
CA LEU A 403 1.10 -33.24 16.28
C LEU A 403 0.67 -31.79 16.59
N PRO A 404 1.56 -30.77 16.70
CA PRO A 404 1.14 -29.42 17.04
C PRO A 404 0.21 -28.83 16.00
N ILE A 405 0.52 -28.98 14.70
CA ILE A 405 -0.36 -28.48 13.65
C ILE A 405 -1.66 -29.28 13.57
N GLY A 406 -1.64 -30.60 13.83
CA GLY A 406 -2.84 -31.41 13.94
C GLY A 406 -3.77 -30.90 15.04
N ILE A 407 -3.23 -30.66 16.25
CA ILE A 407 -3.98 -30.09 17.38
C ILE A 407 -4.56 -28.72 17.01
N LEU A 408 -3.73 -27.83 16.45
CA LEU A 408 -4.17 -26.48 16.08
C LEU A 408 -5.22 -26.50 14.96
N ALA A 409 -5.05 -27.33 13.94
CA ALA A 409 -6.02 -27.49 12.85
C ALA A 409 -7.33 -28.14 13.30
N LEU A 410 -7.31 -28.91 14.39
CA LEU A 410 -8.50 -29.53 14.98
C LEU A 410 -9.31 -28.56 15.86
N ILE A 411 -8.77 -27.39 16.24
CA ILE A 411 -9.48 -26.43 17.10
C ILE A 411 -10.90 -26.13 16.58
N PRO A 412 -11.12 -25.76 15.31
CA PRO A 412 -12.47 -25.51 14.81
C PRO A 412 -13.41 -26.73 14.92
N PHE A 413 -12.87 -27.95 14.76
CA PHE A 413 -13.63 -29.19 14.85
C PHE A 413 -13.97 -29.58 16.30
N VAL A 414 -13.11 -29.26 17.26
CA VAL A 414 -13.40 -29.49 18.69
C VAL A 414 -14.56 -28.63 19.15
N PHE A 415 -14.71 -27.42 18.59
CA PHE A 415 -15.83 -26.55 18.91
C PHE A 415 -17.12 -26.92 18.16
N PHE A 416 -17.03 -27.60 17.02
CA PHE A 416 -18.20 -27.97 16.19
C PHE A 416 -19.40 -28.59 16.94
N PRO A 417 -19.23 -29.55 17.88
CA PRO A 417 -20.37 -30.11 18.61
C PRO A 417 -21.09 -29.10 19.51
N LEU A 418 -20.41 -28.03 19.91
CA LEU A 418 -20.96 -26.96 20.74
C LEU A 418 -21.55 -25.83 19.89
N THR A 419 -21.02 -25.64 18.68
CA THR A 419 -21.26 -24.47 17.83
C THR A 419 -22.18 -24.76 16.65
N HIS A 420 -22.31 -26.03 16.25
CA HIS A 420 -22.96 -26.45 15.01
C HIS A 420 -22.41 -25.77 13.74
N SER A 421 -21.27 -25.08 13.85
CA SER A 421 -20.59 -24.36 12.79
C SER A 421 -19.10 -24.67 12.87
N LEU A 422 -18.53 -25.10 11.73
CA LEU A 422 -17.09 -25.33 11.62
C LEU A 422 -16.30 -24.03 11.57
N GLY A 423 -16.97 -22.89 11.35
CA GLY A 423 -16.31 -21.60 11.15
C GLY A 423 -15.37 -21.57 9.93
N VAL A 424 -15.51 -22.55 9.03
CA VAL A 424 -14.78 -22.67 7.76
C VAL A 424 -15.81 -22.49 6.65
N ARG A 425 -15.54 -21.57 5.73
CA ARG A 425 -16.40 -21.33 4.58
C ARG A 425 -16.39 -22.52 3.62
N THR A 426 -17.58 -22.92 3.21
CA THR A 426 -17.77 -23.79 2.06
C THR A 426 -17.58 -23.00 0.77
N LEU A 427 -17.37 -23.70 -0.35
CA LEU A 427 -17.34 -23.05 -1.67
C LEU A 427 -18.65 -22.32 -1.98
N SER A 428 -19.80 -22.87 -1.56
CA SER A 428 -21.10 -22.21 -1.68
C SER A 428 -21.17 -20.88 -0.92
N ASP A 429 -20.57 -20.78 0.28
CA ASP A 429 -20.54 -19.53 1.05
C ASP A 429 -19.68 -18.44 0.38
N ILE A 430 -18.72 -18.86 -0.46
CA ILE A 430 -17.86 -17.95 -1.23
C ILE A 430 -18.60 -17.44 -2.48
N GLN A 431 -19.45 -18.27 -3.09
CA GLN A 431 -20.20 -17.92 -4.30
C GLN A 431 -21.25 -16.83 -4.05
N SER A 432 -21.83 -16.77 -2.85
CA SER A 432 -22.87 -15.82 -2.49
C SER A 432 -22.33 -14.54 -1.82
N ASP A 433 -21.02 -14.33 -1.77
CA ASP A 433 -20.40 -13.17 -1.12
C ASP A 433 -19.99 -12.12 -2.16
N ASP A 434 -20.73 -11.02 -2.23
CA ASP A 434 -20.49 -9.89 -3.15
C ASP A 434 -19.07 -9.29 -3.04
N GLY A 435 -18.33 -9.60 -1.97
CA GLY A 435 -16.97 -9.15 -1.74
C GLY A 435 -15.86 -10.06 -2.28
N LEU A 436 -16.17 -11.27 -2.77
CA LEU A 436 -15.24 -12.29 -3.24
C LEU A 436 -15.34 -12.50 -4.76
N TYR A 437 -14.20 -12.44 -5.45
CA TYR A 437 -14.12 -12.61 -6.90
C TYR A 437 -13.45 -13.94 -7.19
N LEU A 438 -14.23 -15.02 -7.13
CA LEU A 438 -13.75 -16.34 -7.55
C LEU A 438 -13.58 -16.33 -9.07
N ALA A 439 -12.37 -16.61 -9.54
CA ALA A 439 -12.09 -16.77 -10.96
C ALA A 439 -12.66 -18.11 -11.44
N TYR A 440 -13.70 -18.08 -12.27
CA TYR A 440 -14.33 -19.27 -12.84
C TYR A 440 -13.71 -19.66 -14.19
N SER A 441 -12.97 -18.73 -14.82
CA SER A 441 -12.29 -18.92 -16.09
C SER A 441 -10.84 -18.44 -16.06
N LEU A 442 -10.05 -18.84 -17.06
CA LEU A 442 -8.70 -18.30 -17.25
C LEU A 442 -8.72 -16.79 -17.56
N ASP A 443 -9.78 -16.30 -18.19
CA ASP A 443 -9.95 -14.87 -18.48
C ASP A 443 -10.21 -14.07 -17.20
N ASP A 444 -11.03 -14.59 -16.28
CA ASP A 444 -11.23 -13.99 -14.94
C ASP A 444 -9.92 -13.96 -14.17
N PHE A 445 -9.16 -15.07 -14.20
CA PHE A 445 -7.86 -15.13 -13.56
C PHE A 445 -6.87 -14.13 -14.18
N ALA A 446 -6.85 -14.01 -15.51
CA ALA A 446 -6.01 -13.04 -16.22
C ALA A 446 -6.42 -11.58 -15.92
N SER A 447 -7.71 -11.33 -15.75
CA SER A 447 -8.25 -10.03 -15.30
C SER A 447 -7.80 -9.74 -13.86
N ASN A 448 -7.94 -10.70 -12.95
CA ASN A 448 -7.48 -10.58 -11.56
C ASN A 448 -5.96 -10.40 -11.47
N ALA A 449 -5.18 -11.01 -12.38
CA ALA A 449 -3.74 -10.85 -12.44
C ALA A 449 -3.32 -9.40 -12.80
N LYS A 450 -4.20 -8.60 -13.42
CA LYS A 450 -3.95 -7.16 -13.59
C LYS A 450 -3.85 -6.45 -12.25
N ALA A 451 -4.68 -6.82 -11.26
CA ALA A 451 -4.60 -6.27 -9.91
C ALA A 451 -3.26 -6.62 -9.25
N LEU A 452 -2.76 -7.86 -9.42
CA LEU A 452 -1.42 -8.25 -8.96
C LEU A 452 -0.32 -7.39 -9.60
N ARG A 453 -0.38 -7.16 -10.92
CA ARG A 453 0.58 -6.28 -11.62
C ARG A 453 0.53 -4.85 -11.09
N THR A 454 -0.68 -4.30 -10.92
CA THR A 454 -0.90 -2.95 -10.39
C THR A 454 -0.44 -2.82 -8.94
N TRP A 455 -0.68 -3.84 -8.11
CA TRP A 455 -0.17 -3.92 -6.75
C TRP A 455 1.36 -3.96 -6.73
N PHE A 456 1.98 -4.86 -7.51
CA PHE A 456 3.43 -5.01 -7.56
C PHE A 456 4.13 -3.73 -8.05
N GLY A 457 3.53 -3.05 -9.04
CA GLY A 457 4.02 -1.76 -9.53
C GLY A 457 3.97 -0.64 -8.48
N ARG A 458 2.97 -0.64 -7.60
CA ARG A 458 2.77 0.35 -6.53
C ARG A 458 3.49 0.02 -5.23
N LEU A 459 4.10 -1.16 -5.15
CA LEU A 459 4.57 -1.75 -3.89
C LEU A 459 5.65 -0.92 -3.19
N TRP A 460 6.53 -0.30 -3.95
CA TRP A 460 7.69 0.42 -3.43
C TRP A 460 7.61 1.92 -3.64
N MET A 461 6.86 2.38 -4.66
CA MET A 461 6.61 3.80 -4.93
C MET A 461 5.22 3.98 -5.54
N LEU A 462 4.44 4.93 -5.01
CA LEU A 462 3.24 5.46 -5.64
C LEU A 462 3.67 6.74 -6.36
N THR A 463 4.07 6.66 -7.63
CA THR A 463 3.86 7.86 -8.43
C THR A 463 3.84 7.65 -9.95
N PRO A 464 2.92 8.32 -10.66
CA PRO A 464 3.08 8.67 -12.07
C PRO A 464 4.28 9.60 -12.36
N ASN A 465 5.00 10.06 -11.33
CA ASN A 465 6.14 11.00 -11.42
C ASN A 465 7.51 10.32 -11.55
N LEU A 466 7.64 9.03 -11.20
CA LEU A 466 8.84 8.24 -11.44
C LEU A 466 8.46 7.19 -12.49
N ASP A 467 8.81 7.48 -13.74
CA ASP A 467 8.53 6.66 -14.93
C ASP A 467 8.89 5.17 -14.72
N ASP A 468 8.45 4.31 -15.65
CA ASP A 468 8.76 2.87 -15.78
C ASP A 468 10.19 2.42 -15.37
N PRO A 469 11.29 3.20 -15.56
CA PRO A 469 12.64 2.77 -15.19
C PRO A 469 12.83 2.39 -13.71
N PHE A 470 12.15 3.04 -12.75
CA PHE A 470 12.35 2.70 -11.34
C PHE A 470 11.69 1.36 -10.98
N ILE A 471 10.48 1.13 -11.49
CA ILE A 471 9.78 -0.16 -11.39
C ILE A 471 10.65 -1.26 -11.99
N GLN A 472 11.27 -1.00 -13.15
CA GLN A 472 12.20 -1.92 -13.79
C GLN A 472 13.43 -2.22 -12.91
N ILE A 473 14.02 -1.22 -12.25
CA ILE A 473 15.16 -1.42 -11.33
C ILE A 473 14.76 -2.32 -10.17
N VAL A 474 13.68 -2.02 -9.45
CA VAL A 474 13.25 -2.81 -8.28
C VAL A 474 12.84 -4.23 -8.69
N SER A 475 12.14 -4.37 -9.82
CA SER A 475 11.78 -5.67 -10.39
C SER A 475 13.03 -6.47 -10.76
N THR A 476 14.00 -5.83 -11.42
CA THR A 476 15.27 -6.46 -11.79
C THR A 476 16.05 -6.90 -10.56
N LEU A 477 16.17 -6.04 -9.53
CA LEU A 477 16.84 -6.39 -8.27
C LEU A 477 16.16 -7.56 -7.55
N THR A 478 14.83 -7.60 -7.56
CA THR A 478 14.05 -8.71 -7.00
C THR A 478 14.34 -10.00 -7.77
N VAL A 479 14.25 -9.97 -9.10
CA VAL A 479 14.51 -11.14 -9.97
C VAL A 479 15.94 -11.63 -9.81
N VAL A 480 16.93 -10.74 -9.80
CA VAL A 480 18.34 -11.09 -9.57
C VAL A 480 18.54 -11.68 -8.18
N GLY A 481 17.93 -11.09 -7.15
CA GLY A 481 17.99 -11.62 -5.79
C GLY A 481 17.40 -13.02 -5.66
N LEU A 482 16.23 -13.26 -6.27
CA LEU A 482 15.60 -14.58 -6.33
C LEU A 482 16.44 -15.58 -7.13
N ALA A 483 17.00 -15.19 -8.26
CA ALA A 483 17.84 -16.05 -9.09
C ALA A 483 19.13 -16.45 -8.36
N VAL A 484 19.85 -15.49 -7.77
CA VAL A 484 21.07 -15.77 -7.00
C VAL A 484 20.76 -16.61 -5.77
N GLY A 485 19.67 -16.28 -5.06
CA GLY A 485 19.19 -17.08 -3.92
C GLY A 485 18.90 -18.52 -4.32
N SER A 486 18.20 -18.72 -5.43
CA SER A 486 17.85 -20.04 -5.96
C SER A 486 19.08 -20.84 -6.42
N ILE A 487 20.09 -20.19 -7.00
CA ILE A 487 21.33 -20.87 -7.39
C ILE A 487 22.15 -21.25 -6.15
N ARG A 488 22.32 -20.31 -5.21
CA ARG A 488 23.22 -20.49 -4.05
C ARG A 488 22.60 -21.34 -2.95
N TYR A 489 21.29 -21.26 -2.77
CA TYR A 489 20.54 -21.89 -1.69
C TYR A 489 19.32 -22.66 -2.22
N ALA A 490 19.45 -23.31 -3.38
CA ALA A 490 18.37 -24.03 -4.09
C ALA A 490 17.46 -24.84 -3.16
N ARG A 491 18.06 -25.66 -2.29
CA ARG A 491 17.32 -26.53 -1.35
C ARG A 491 16.38 -25.75 -0.43
N LEU A 492 16.74 -24.54 -0.03
CA LEU A 492 15.95 -23.70 0.87
C LEU A 492 15.01 -22.77 0.10
N CYS A 493 15.46 -22.21 -1.03
CA CYS A 493 14.70 -21.23 -1.79
C CYS A 493 13.54 -21.86 -2.56
N ILE A 494 13.68 -23.07 -3.11
CA ILE A 494 12.63 -23.70 -3.93
C ILE A 494 11.32 -23.89 -3.13
N PRO A 495 11.31 -24.48 -1.91
CA PRO A 495 10.09 -24.60 -1.12
C PRO A 495 9.47 -23.26 -0.74
N LEU A 496 10.29 -22.24 -0.47
CA LEU A 496 9.80 -20.91 -0.16
C LEU A 496 9.16 -20.24 -1.37
N ILE A 497 9.78 -20.33 -2.55
CA ILE A 497 9.23 -19.81 -3.81
C ILE A 497 7.93 -20.54 -4.15
N ALA A 498 7.89 -21.86 -4.00
CA ALA A 498 6.68 -22.65 -4.21
C ALA A 498 5.55 -22.21 -3.27
N MET A 499 5.87 -21.97 -1.99
CA MET A 499 4.92 -21.46 -1.00
C MET A 499 4.36 -20.09 -1.37
N LEU A 500 5.23 -19.15 -1.77
CA LEU A 500 4.81 -17.80 -2.19
C LEU A 500 4.02 -17.82 -3.50
N ALA A 501 4.40 -18.67 -4.46
CA ALA A 501 3.70 -18.84 -5.73
C ALA A 501 2.29 -19.42 -5.50
N ALA A 502 2.18 -20.49 -4.70
CA ALA A 502 0.88 -21.07 -4.34
C ALA A 502 -0.01 -20.05 -3.62
N HIS A 503 0.56 -19.25 -2.71
CA HIS A 503 -0.17 -18.19 -2.03
C HIS A 503 -0.65 -17.11 -3.01
N THR A 504 0.21 -16.67 -3.93
CA THR A 504 -0.14 -15.67 -4.95
C THR A 504 -1.25 -16.16 -5.86
N VAL A 505 -1.14 -17.40 -6.36
CA VAL A 505 -2.17 -18.03 -7.20
C VAL A 505 -3.51 -18.11 -6.46
N PHE A 506 -3.48 -18.54 -5.19
CA PHE A 506 -4.68 -18.61 -4.36
C PHE A 506 -5.35 -17.24 -4.19
N ILE A 507 -4.58 -16.19 -3.87
CA ILE A 507 -5.10 -14.82 -3.71
C ILE A 507 -5.65 -14.30 -5.04
N THR A 508 -4.91 -14.47 -6.14
CA THR A 508 -5.34 -13.99 -7.46
C THR A 508 -6.60 -14.73 -7.95
N ALA A 509 -6.77 -16.00 -7.58
CA ALA A 509 -7.93 -16.79 -7.96
C ALA A 509 -9.19 -16.45 -7.14
N ILE A 510 -9.07 -15.95 -5.91
CA ILE A 510 -10.21 -15.83 -4.98
C ILE A 510 -10.50 -14.39 -4.57
N LEU A 511 -9.45 -13.58 -4.33
CA LEU A 511 -9.61 -12.28 -3.68
C LEU A 511 -8.43 -11.35 -4.00
N PRO A 512 -8.36 -10.78 -5.22
CA PRO A 512 -7.21 -10.01 -5.70
C PRO A 512 -7.16 -8.58 -5.12
N LYS A 513 -7.35 -8.41 -3.79
CA LYS A 513 -7.19 -7.12 -3.10
C LYS A 513 -5.77 -6.99 -2.56
N ASP A 514 -5.22 -5.78 -2.66
CA ASP A 514 -3.83 -5.43 -2.29
C ASP A 514 -3.39 -5.99 -0.92
N ARG A 515 -4.23 -5.84 0.10
CA ARG A 515 -3.96 -6.29 1.48
C ARG A 515 -3.73 -7.79 1.64
N TYR A 516 -4.18 -8.62 0.70
CA TYR A 516 -3.97 -10.07 0.75
C TYR A 516 -2.58 -10.47 0.25
N TYR A 517 -1.94 -9.65 -0.58
CA TYR A 517 -0.57 -9.87 -1.04
C TYR A 517 0.49 -9.44 -0.01
N LEU A 518 0.08 -8.90 1.15
CA LEU A 518 0.96 -8.44 2.23
C LEU A 518 2.04 -9.47 2.66
N PRO A 519 1.77 -10.78 2.71
CA PRO A 519 2.79 -11.79 3.04
C PRO A 519 3.97 -11.85 2.06
N LEU A 520 3.82 -11.33 0.84
CA LEU A 520 4.89 -11.31 -0.17
C LEU A 520 5.91 -10.20 0.10
N ILE A 521 5.51 -9.07 0.71
CA ILE A 521 6.36 -7.87 0.87
C ILE A 521 7.67 -8.17 1.62
N PRO A 522 7.66 -8.88 2.77
CA PRO A 522 8.90 -9.18 3.48
C PRO A 522 9.87 -10.02 2.65
N TYR A 523 9.37 -10.95 1.83
CA TYR A 523 10.21 -11.78 0.96
C TYR A 523 10.77 -10.99 -0.23
N ILE A 524 10.01 -10.04 -0.76
CA ILE A 524 10.50 -9.10 -1.78
C ILE A 524 11.61 -8.22 -1.19
N ALA A 525 11.43 -7.70 0.03
CA ALA A 525 12.49 -6.97 0.75
C ALA A 525 13.75 -7.82 0.92
N ILE A 526 13.59 -9.10 1.31
CA ILE A 526 14.71 -10.05 1.42
C ILE A 526 15.41 -10.23 0.06
N ALA A 527 14.64 -10.39 -1.02
CA ALA A 527 15.17 -10.57 -2.37
C ALA A 527 15.93 -9.32 -2.86
N ILE A 528 15.38 -8.11 -2.66
CA ILE A 528 16.03 -6.86 -3.05
C ILE A 528 17.40 -6.71 -2.37
N ILE A 529 17.47 -6.90 -1.05
CA ILE A 529 18.74 -6.81 -0.31
C ILE A 529 19.70 -7.94 -0.71
N GLY A 530 19.19 -9.16 -0.90
CA GLY A 530 19.98 -10.28 -1.38
C GLY A 530 20.57 -10.05 -2.78
N GLY A 531 19.79 -9.44 -3.69
CA GLY A 531 20.20 -9.07 -5.04
C GLY A 531 21.27 -7.97 -5.03
N LEU A 532 21.06 -6.90 -4.26
CA LEU A 532 22.06 -5.85 -4.07
C LEU A 532 23.36 -6.39 -3.47
N TYR A 533 23.26 -7.25 -2.46
CA TYR A 533 24.41 -7.94 -1.88
C TYR A 533 25.13 -8.80 -2.93
N ALA A 534 24.42 -9.58 -3.73
CA ALA A 534 25.02 -10.43 -4.76
C ALA A 534 25.75 -9.64 -5.86
N LEU A 535 25.17 -8.53 -6.30
CA LEU A 535 25.72 -7.69 -7.37
C LEU A 535 26.91 -6.87 -6.89
N LEU A 536 26.79 -6.25 -5.72
CA LEU A 536 27.69 -5.19 -5.28
C LEU A 536 28.65 -5.64 -4.18
N TYR A 537 28.26 -6.55 -3.30
CA TYR A 537 29.06 -6.89 -2.13
C TYR A 537 30.20 -7.88 -2.46
N ARG A 538 31.30 -7.34 -2.97
CA ARG A 538 32.58 -8.06 -3.09
C ARG A 538 33.41 -7.89 -1.81
N LYS A 539 34.45 -8.71 -1.62
CA LYS A 539 35.37 -8.65 -0.43
C LYS A 539 36.06 -7.28 -0.21
N ASN A 540 35.88 -6.30 -1.10
CA ASN A 540 36.51 -4.98 -1.04
C ASN A 540 35.67 -4.00 -0.19
N LYS A 541 36.32 -3.29 0.76
CA LYS A 541 35.68 -2.29 1.64
C LYS A 541 34.90 -1.21 0.88
N ALA A 542 35.43 -0.71 -0.24
CA ALA A 542 34.77 0.35 -1.02
C ALA A 542 33.39 -0.09 -1.58
N PHE A 543 33.30 -1.34 -2.03
CA PHE A 543 32.05 -1.92 -2.52
C PHE A 543 31.02 -2.10 -1.40
N ARG A 544 31.46 -2.40 -0.18
CA ARG A 544 30.57 -2.49 0.99
C ARG A 544 29.95 -1.13 1.29
N ILE A 545 30.76 -0.07 1.32
CA ILE A 545 30.30 1.31 1.52
C ILE A 545 29.31 1.70 0.43
N GLY A 546 29.64 1.43 -0.85
CA GLY A 546 28.74 1.68 -1.97
C GLY A 546 27.40 0.93 -1.84
N THR A 547 27.43 -0.34 -1.42
CA THR A 547 26.20 -1.12 -1.21
C THR A 547 25.34 -0.53 -0.08
N VAL A 548 25.95 -0.14 1.04
CA VAL A 548 25.25 0.50 2.16
C VAL A 548 24.62 1.82 1.73
N LEU A 549 25.34 2.64 0.96
CA LEU A 549 24.82 3.89 0.39
C LEU A 549 23.61 3.62 -0.52
N CYS A 550 23.72 2.70 -1.48
CA CYS A 550 22.62 2.37 -2.39
C CYS A 550 21.37 1.91 -1.64
N VAL A 551 21.51 1.03 -0.65
CA VAL A 551 20.37 0.57 0.16
C VAL A 551 19.78 1.70 0.98
N SER A 552 20.61 2.59 1.54
CA SER A 552 20.13 3.70 2.35
C SER A 552 19.39 4.74 1.51
N PHE A 553 19.85 5.00 0.29
CA PHE A 553 19.11 5.81 -0.68
C PHE A 553 17.77 5.17 -1.02
N LEU A 554 17.74 3.87 -1.35
CA LEU A 554 16.49 3.17 -1.63
C LEU A 554 15.49 3.29 -0.47
N ILE A 555 15.93 3.04 0.77
CA ILE A 555 15.09 3.17 1.97
C ILE A 555 14.56 4.58 2.12
N ALA A 556 15.42 5.58 1.94
CA ALA A 556 15.01 6.97 2.05
C ALA A 556 13.96 7.31 1.00
N PHE A 557 14.16 6.93 -0.26
CA PHE A 557 13.19 7.15 -1.32
C PHE A 557 11.84 6.47 -1.03
N VAL A 558 11.85 5.21 -0.60
CA VAL A 558 10.62 4.49 -0.21
C VAL A 558 9.92 5.18 0.96
N TYR A 559 10.66 5.68 1.94
CA TYR A 559 10.10 6.44 3.06
C TYR A 559 9.54 7.80 2.63
N GLY A 560 10.24 8.52 1.74
CA GLY A 560 9.79 9.79 1.19
C GLY A 560 8.51 9.64 0.38
N ASP A 561 8.38 8.57 -0.41
CA ASP A 561 7.14 8.21 -1.10
C ASP A 561 6.02 7.86 -0.12
N ALA A 562 6.31 6.98 0.84
CA ALA A 562 5.33 6.55 1.83
C ALA A 562 4.75 7.74 2.62
N THR A 563 5.60 8.66 3.10
CA THR A 563 5.13 9.83 3.86
C THR A 563 4.26 10.78 3.05
N GLN A 564 4.44 10.85 1.72
CA GLN A 564 3.58 11.65 0.84
C GLN A 564 2.26 10.95 0.53
N ALA A 565 2.29 9.64 0.29
CA ALA A 565 1.10 8.89 -0.10
C ALA A 565 0.18 8.53 1.08
N LEU A 566 0.75 8.32 2.28
CA LEU A 566 -0.01 7.89 3.45
C LEU A 566 -1.07 8.91 3.87
N SER A 567 -0.82 10.21 3.73
CA SER A 567 -1.82 11.23 4.10
C SER A 567 -3.08 11.15 3.25
N GLY A 568 -2.93 10.97 1.93
CA GLY A 568 -4.05 10.73 1.02
C GLY A 568 -4.76 9.42 1.34
N GLN A 569 -4.00 8.34 1.57
CA GLN A 569 -4.58 7.04 1.89
C GLN A 569 -5.34 7.03 3.22
N VAL A 570 -4.87 7.77 4.23
CA VAL A 570 -5.59 7.99 5.50
C VAL A 570 -6.84 8.83 5.28
N SER A 571 -6.75 9.89 4.47
CA SER A 571 -7.93 10.71 4.13
C SER A 571 -9.01 9.88 3.46
N ASP A 572 -8.68 9.14 2.41
CA ASP A 572 -9.60 8.25 1.69
C ASP A 572 -10.21 7.18 2.62
N TYR A 573 -9.40 6.66 3.55
CA TYR A 573 -9.86 5.66 4.50
C TYR A 573 -10.82 6.26 5.53
N ASN A 574 -10.49 7.43 6.08
CA ASN A 574 -11.33 8.11 7.04
C ASN A 574 -12.66 8.49 6.40
N GLU A 575 -12.65 9.05 5.18
CA GLU A 575 -13.83 9.38 4.38
C GLU A 575 -14.75 8.17 4.18
N LYS A 576 -14.18 6.99 3.91
CA LYS A 576 -14.97 5.77 3.77
C LYS A 576 -15.47 5.17 5.10
N SER A 577 -14.92 5.61 6.23
CA SER A 577 -15.24 5.09 7.58
C SER A 577 -16.06 6.07 8.44
N VAL A 578 -16.50 7.19 7.87
CA VAL A 578 -17.18 8.30 8.54
C VAL A 578 -18.38 7.82 9.37
N GLY A 579 -19.37 7.16 8.76
CA GLY A 579 -20.54 6.62 9.46
C GLY A 579 -20.20 5.58 10.55
N GLN A 580 -19.18 4.75 10.31
CA GLN A 580 -18.71 3.75 11.28
C GLN A 580 -18.05 4.40 12.51
N THR A 581 -17.45 5.58 12.36
CA THR A 581 -16.78 6.32 13.43
C THR A 581 -17.78 6.86 14.44
N VAL A 582 -18.86 7.50 13.97
CA VAL A 582 -19.89 8.04 14.87
C VAL A 582 -20.65 6.94 15.61
N LEU A 583 -20.92 5.81 14.94
CA LEU A 583 -21.51 4.61 15.56
C LEU A 583 -20.60 3.98 16.62
N LEU A 584 -19.29 3.94 16.37
CA LEU A 584 -18.31 3.47 17.34
C LEU A 584 -18.35 4.32 18.62
N HIS A 585 -18.30 5.65 18.49
CA HIS A 585 -18.35 6.56 19.64
C HIS A 585 -19.69 6.46 20.40
N ALA A 586 -20.81 6.38 19.68
CA ALA A 586 -22.12 6.17 20.29
C ALA A 586 -22.20 4.85 21.05
N SER A 587 -21.63 3.77 20.50
CA SER A 587 -21.60 2.45 21.14
C SER A 587 -20.71 2.44 22.39
N GLN A 588 -19.55 3.11 22.36
CA GLN A 588 -18.68 3.30 23.52
C GLN A 588 -19.36 4.12 24.63
N ALA A 589 -20.15 5.13 24.27
CA ALA A 589 -20.93 5.89 25.24
C ALA A 589 -22.07 5.06 25.83
N ALA A 590 -22.82 4.33 24.99
CA ALA A 590 -23.90 3.44 25.41
C ALA A 590 -23.42 2.32 26.36
N LYS A 591 -22.17 1.89 26.23
CA LYS A 591 -21.53 0.93 27.14
C LYS A 591 -21.51 1.39 28.60
N LYS A 592 -21.42 2.71 28.84
CA LYS A 592 -21.42 3.31 30.19
C LYS A 592 -22.82 3.44 30.79
N LEU A 593 -23.87 3.30 29.97
CA LEU A 593 -25.25 3.35 30.42
C LEU A 593 -25.73 1.94 30.80
N SER A 594 -26.73 1.86 31.67
CA SER A 594 -27.44 0.62 31.96
C SER A 594 -28.59 0.40 30.98
N GLY A 595 -29.03 -0.85 30.83
CA GLY A 595 -30.20 -1.21 30.02
C GLY A 595 -29.90 -1.66 28.59
N VAL A 596 -30.97 -1.96 27.86
CA VAL A 596 -30.95 -2.50 26.51
C VAL A 596 -30.87 -1.36 25.49
N VAL A 597 -30.07 -1.53 24.46
CA VAL A 597 -29.81 -0.54 23.40
C VAL A 597 -30.39 -1.07 22.09
N ALA A 598 -31.29 -0.31 21.46
CA ALA A 598 -31.75 -0.63 20.11
C ALA A 598 -30.95 0.12 19.04
N VAL A 599 -30.66 -0.59 17.94
CA VAL A 599 -29.93 -0.09 16.78
C VAL A 599 -30.55 -0.66 15.50
N ALA A 600 -30.48 0.10 14.40
CA ALA A 600 -31.02 -0.34 13.11
C ALA A 600 -30.23 -1.52 12.52
N GLU A 601 -30.94 -2.40 11.81
CA GLU A 601 -30.33 -3.40 10.92
C GLU A 601 -29.44 -2.69 9.88
N GLY A 602 -28.20 -3.17 9.69
CA GLY A 602 -27.20 -2.55 8.83
C GLY A 602 -26.27 -1.54 9.52
N SER A 603 -26.59 -1.13 10.76
CA SER A 603 -25.75 -0.24 11.59
C SER A 603 -25.40 -0.85 12.96
N ASP A 604 -25.63 -2.15 13.14
CA ASP A 604 -25.55 -2.87 14.41
C ASP A 604 -24.14 -3.34 14.78
N LEU A 605 -23.25 -3.44 13.79
CA LEU A 605 -21.96 -4.13 13.91
C LEU A 605 -21.07 -3.57 15.03
N GLN A 606 -20.91 -2.25 15.08
CA GLN A 606 -20.12 -1.55 16.10
C GLN A 606 -20.75 -1.71 17.49
N THR A 607 -22.07 -1.64 17.57
CA THR A 607 -22.82 -1.77 18.82
C THR A 607 -22.69 -3.17 19.40
N ARG A 608 -22.85 -4.20 18.57
CA ARG A 608 -22.68 -5.62 18.97
C ARG A 608 -21.24 -5.99 19.31
N ALA A 609 -20.25 -5.31 18.72
CA ALA A 609 -18.86 -5.52 19.08
C ALA A 609 -18.56 -5.03 20.51
N TYR A 610 -19.19 -3.92 20.94
CA TYR A 610 -18.89 -3.26 22.22
C TYR A 610 -19.87 -3.60 23.36
N LEU A 611 -21.10 -4.01 23.04
CA LEU A 611 -22.13 -4.36 24.01
C LEU A 611 -22.38 -5.88 24.02
N PRO A 612 -22.71 -6.47 25.19
CA PRO A 612 -23.21 -7.84 25.25
C PRO A 612 -24.43 -8.01 24.37
N SER A 613 -24.56 -9.18 23.73
CA SER A 613 -25.75 -9.51 22.92
C SER A 613 -27.07 -9.39 23.69
N SER A 614 -27.07 -9.68 25.00
CA SER A 614 -28.23 -9.49 25.89
C SER A 614 -28.65 -8.03 26.08
N ARG A 615 -27.80 -7.07 25.69
CA ARG A 615 -28.03 -5.64 25.77
C ARG A 615 -28.30 -4.99 24.42
N VAL A 616 -28.35 -5.75 23.32
CA VAL A 616 -28.55 -5.20 21.98
C VAL A 616 -29.82 -5.75 21.36
N VAL A 617 -30.68 -4.86 20.87
CA VAL A 617 -31.85 -5.20 20.06
C VAL A 617 -31.63 -4.63 18.67
N ILE A 618 -31.65 -5.51 17.66
CA ILE A 618 -31.56 -5.12 16.26
C ILE A 618 -32.98 -4.83 15.76
N ALA A 619 -33.21 -3.62 15.28
CA ALA A 619 -34.48 -3.23 14.71
C ALA A 619 -34.47 -3.54 13.20
N PRO A 620 -35.28 -4.51 12.74
CA PRO A 620 -35.21 -4.99 11.37
C PRO A 620 -35.71 -3.92 10.40
N ASP A 621 -35.07 -3.83 9.23
CA ASP A 621 -35.37 -2.80 8.23
C ASP A 621 -36.82 -2.84 7.71
N SER A 622 -37.50 -3.99 7.89
CA SER A 622 -38.90 -4.18 7.55
C SER A 622 -39.90 -3.45 8.47
N LEU A 623 -39.50 -3.03 9.68
CA LEU A 623 -40.40 -2.44 10.69
C LEU A 623 -40.24 -0.91 10.81
N ARG A 624 -40.58 -0.16 9.74
CA ARG A 624 -40.37 1.30 9.69
C ARG A 624 -41.56 2.16 10.12
N ASP A 625 -42.70 1.58 10.43
CA ASP A 625 -43.83 2.31 10.99
C ASP A 625 -43.66 2.58 12.49
N VAL A 626 -44.24 3.68 12.96
CA VAL A 626 -44.01 4.20 14.31
C VAL A 626 -44.55 3.26 15.39
N ASP A 627 -45.72 2.66 15.16
CA ASP A 627 -46.35 1.78 16.14
C ASP A 627 -45.56 0.48 16.32
N SER A 628 -45.13 -0.16 15.23
CA SER A 628 -44.28 -1.36 15.29
C SER A 628 -42.92 -1.08 15.92
N GLN A 629 -42.33 0.10 15.67
CA GLN A 629 -41.10 0.51 16.35
C GLN A 629 -41.32 0.67 17.85
N LEU A 630 -42.38 1.34 18.30
CA LEU A 630 -42.70 1.48 19.72
C LEU A 630 -43.00 0.13 20.39
N GLU A 631 -43.72 -0.76 19.71
CA GLU A 631 -43.98 -2.11 20.19
C GLU A 631 -42.67 -2.89 20.37
N LEU A 632 -41.76 -2.82 19.38
CA LEU A 632 -40.44 -3.44 19.48
C LEU A 632 -39.64 -2.89 20.68
N LEU A 633 -39.62 -1.57 20.86
CA LEU A 633 -38.89 -0.91 21.95
C LEU A 633 -39.47 -1.31 23.32
N ARG A 634 -40.80 -1.33 23.47
CA ARG A 634 -41.47 -1.73 24.71
C ARG A 634 -41.28 -3.22 25.00
N LYS A 635 -41.50 -4.09 24.00
CA LYS A 635 -41.40 -5.55 24.13
C LYS A 635 -40.03 -6.01 24.62
N ASN A 636 -38.97 -5.34 24.17
CA ASN A 636 -37.60 -5.69 24.54
C ASN A 636 -37.03 -4.86 25.70
N ASN A 637 -37.87 -4.07 26.40
CA ASN A 637 -37.45 -3.20 27.51
C ASN A 637 -36.27 -2.29 27.14
N VAL A 638 -36.32 -1.70 25.93
CA VAL A 638 -35.25 -0.84 25.42
C VAL A 638 -35.13 0.40 26.31
N SER A 639 -33.91 0.73 26.70
CA SER A 639 -33.59 1.89 27.55
C SER A 639 -32.91 3.00 26.77
N CYS A 640 -32.20 2.66 25.69
CA CYS A 640 -31.54 3.63 24.82
C CYS A 640 -31.69 3.23 23.35
N ILE A 641 -31.67 4.21 22.45
CA ILE A 641 -31.60 3.98 21.01
C ILE A 641 -30.43 4.76 20.41
N ILE A 642 -29.80 4.20 19.37
CA ILE A 642 -28.81 4.90 18.56
C ILE A 642 -29.46 5.19 17.20
N ASN A 643 -29.53 6.46 16.83
CA ASN A 643 -30.04 6.90 15.52
C ASN A 643 -28.93 7.61 14.75
N THR A 644 -28.85 7.43 13.43
CA THR A 644 -27.80 8.05 12.60
C THR A 644 -28.38 8.85 11.46
N THR A 645 -27.59 9.77 10.89
CA THR A 645 -27.94 10.48 9.65
C THR A 645 -27.92 9.58 8.42
N GLU A 646 -26.95 8.66 8.36
CA GLU A 646 -26.78 7.71 7.25
C GLU A 646 -27.92 6.67 7.21
N ASN A 647 -28.34 6.15 8.36
CA ASN A 647 -29.51 5.28 8.51
C ASN A 647 -30.48 5.84 9.58
N PRO A 648 -31.37 6.78 9.21
CA PRO A 648 -32.28 7.48 10.12
C PRO A 648 -33.51 6.65 10.52
N TYR A 649 -33.30 5.39 10.90
CA TYR A 649 -34.35 4.41 11.16
C TYR A 649 -35.37 4.87 12.21
N PHE A 650 -34.90 5.47 13.31
CA PHE A 650 -35.75 5.91 14.42
C PHE A 650 -36.23 7.37 14.28
N THR A 651 -35.83 8.09 13.22
CA THR A 651 -36.14 9.52 13.08
C THR A 651 -37.64 9.80 13.08
N LYS A 652 -38.46 8.93 12.48
CA LYS A 652 -39.92 9.10 12.46
C LYS A 652 -40.56 8.95 13.84
N VAL A 653 -40.20 7.91 14.60
CA VAL A 653 -40.74 7.69 15.95
C VAL A 653 -40.28 8.79 16.91
N ILE A 654 -39.03 9.25 16.79
CA ILE A 654 -38.52 10.37 17.59
C ILE A 654 -39.28 11.65 17.25
N ALA A 655 -39.54 11.94 15.98
CA ALA A 655 -40.25 13.15 15.57
C ALA A 655 -41.72 13.15 16.04
N GLN A 656 -42.41 12.01 16.00
CA GLN A 656 -43.82 11.91 16.39
C GLN A 656 -44.04 11.73 17.89
N ARG A 657 -43.09 11.11 18.60
CA ARG A 657 -43.17 10.78 20.04
C ARG A 657 -41.96 11.31 20.80
N GLY A 658 -41.53 12.54 20.47
CA GLY A 658 -40.37 13.18 21.08
C GLY A 658 -40.48 13.34 22.60
N ASP A 659 -41.70 13.30 23.15
CA ASP A 659 -41.94 13.27 24.60
C ASP A 659 -41.27 12.09 25.30
N LEU A 660 -41.13 10.95 24.60
CA LEU A 660 -40.55 9.71 25.11
C LEU A 660 -39.02 9.66 25.03
N PHE A 661 -38.37 10.52 24.25
CA PHE A 661 -36.93 10.44 24.00
C PHE A 661 -36.20 11.62 24.63
N GLU A 662 -35.15 11.34 25.39
CA GLU A 662 -34.22 12.32 25.93
C GLU A 662 -32.88 12.17 25.20
N GLU A 663 -32.42 13.22 24.52
CA GLU A 663 -31.11 13.22 23.90
C GLU A 663 -30.00 13.22 24.96
N ILE A 664 -29.13 12.22 24.93
CA ILE A 664 -28.00 12.10 25.87
C ILE A 664 -26.75 12.73 25.28
N ALA A 665 -26.44 12.41 24.03
CA ALA A 665 -25.24 12.86 23.35
C ALA A 665 -25.39 12.78 21.83
N ILE A 666 -24.77 13.74 21.13
CA ILE A 666 -24.58 13.72 19.67
C ILE A 666 -23.10 13.53 19.39
N PHE A 667 -22.79 12.50 18.60
CA PHE A 667 -21.45 12.26 18.07
C PHE A 667 -21.42 12.72 16.63
N LYS A 668 -20.48 13.61 16.32
CA LYS A 668 -20.30 14.16 14.98
C LYS A 668 -18.95 13.74 14.45
N THR A 669 -18.87 13.60 13.14
CA THR A 669 -17.59 13.48 12.43
C THR A 669 -16.81 14.79 12.54
N LYS A 670 -15.56 14.77 12.08
CA LYS A 670 -14.72 15.98 12.00
C LYS A 670 -15.36 17.08 11.14
N TRP A 671 -16.14 16.71 10.13
CA TRP A 671 -16.75 17.64 9.16
C TRP A 671 -18.23 17.92 9.46
N GLY A 672 -18.85 17.16 10.36
CA GLY A 672 -20.26 17.29 10.73
C GLY A 672 -21.24 16.80 9.66
N ASP A 673 -20.75 16.09 8.65
CA ASP A 673 -21.51 15.45 7.58
C ASP A 673 -22.34 14.27 8.06
N ASP A 674 -21.78 13.43 8.94
CA ASP A 674 -22.53 12.39 9.64
C ASP A 674 -22.59 12.59 11.15
N THR A 675 -23.72 12.16 11.71
CA THR A 675 -23.94 12.16 13.15
C THR A 675 -24.60 10.88 13.62
N ALA A 676 -24.25 10.46 14.83
CA ALA A 676 -24.98 9.45 15.59
C ALA A 676 -25.48 10.09 16.88
N THR A 677 -26.77 10.01 17.13
CA THR A 677 -27.39 10.53 18.35
C THR A 677 -27.84 9.37 19.23
N LEU A 678 -27.42 9.43 20.49
CA LEU A 678 -27.80 8.47 21.52
C LEU A 678 -28.94 9.07 22.34
N TYR A 679 -30.10 8.42 22.30
CA TYR A 679 -31.28 8.82 23.07
C TYR A 679 -31.54 7.84 24.22
N ARG A 680 -31.98 8.37 25.37
CA ARG A 680 -32.60 7.60 26.44
C ARG A 680 -34.09 7.53 26.19
N LEU A 681 -34.65 6.34 26.30
CA LEU A 681 -36.09 6.11 26.26
C LEU A 681 -36.66 6.27 27.67
N LYS A 682 -37.61 7.20 27.86
CA LYS A 682 -38.37 7.33 29.09
C LYS A 682 -39.32 6.13 29.26
N PRO A 683 -39.70 5.78 30.50
CA PRO A 683 -40.66 4.70 30.74
C PRO A 683 -41.96 4.92 29.93
N ILE A 684 -42.35 3.93 29.12
CA ILE A 684 -43.57 3.93 28.28
C ILE A 684 -44.65 3.06 28.90
#